data_AF-A0A1C7GP09-F1
#
_entry.id   AF-A0A1C7GP09-F1
#
_cell.length_a   1.000
_cell.length_b   1.000
_cell.length_c   1.000
_cell.angle_alpha   90.00
_cell.angle_beta   90.00
_cell.angle_gamma   90.00
#
_symmetry.space_group_name_H-M   'P 1'
#
loop_
_entity.id
_entity.type
_entity.pdbx_description
1 polymer ?
#
loop_
_entity_poly.entity_id
_entity_poly.type
_entity_poly.pdbx_seq_one_letter_code
_entity_poly.pdbx_strand_id
1 'polypeptide(L)'
;MSPYISDMRVLQNIYNEFLVYKGTIKAGQELELDDEKMMALIVFKNLYPSEFADLQKEKGVVKRAFEDKRSFIATRQKTAQDEIDRLSTLIEEAKADTLHRTKELKAAFLCEITGWKGTAYCIRLDYSTDVYASEIFTGAFDFLSLARKEIYGIRMMDLNGNNRNASCDNFLELCQIYSRRAERIELVEGKEKRKRIEEIAQLKNQQQNIRYKTMRELLTEFKVDAVLSENVMNNKLLSFMLRRGYLDEDYATYINYFKGTSITKSDMNFILAVKNLEMTEFEYPISKTPQVIQRLQPYEFRQKSIYNYALLEELLGTEGESEKRDLFIEQLSDEDERSWAFIDGFIDVTKNLELFITLLAEAWPRMWLYISNRATLSYERKSHYLLVLVRFIDIDSLVAMNRESSLSHFIEENEDSLQRLASVDADKVYSVINWLDLRFDNAIIEKVPREVVDAIIEESRYGINLTMLKRIVKFLNPDLVAGVENRPYSTLNELECDSILQNVRNHIPEFVNEIVAQGSMDDLEDDVADLLERTIDNAMLYDIVLSHETVCFEDILSCCGNLVSDKRDAVQMLWSALLKEDKIYLSWKNIYEYWEQFKFDKVLLEYIENNSDKLKGQSTDFLDDDFIGDFIASEVDDRAFGELLPELRMQDFNVPLSSLSEHRVLKLIYLKFIPFTVPQYDEMQDCCPNLCEPFILWNQRAFRELINDVSLTSQLIENLVLSKDSENETKIEIINTYGAESMTQRIAEYLCAARFDISQEIFDAAWNMLDIHKQEKLMFMYLAMLDDKSLASCFSDLGGDYADFVDRISRHKVELKCSDNNRRLVQRLKEVDYITSYSEGKSAKKGKDIDQDCKVIQCWIKAEE
;
A
#
# COMPACT_ATOMS: atom_id res chain seq x y z
N MET A 1 56.52 21.87 55.36
CA MET A 1 57.99 21.82 55.47
C MET A 1 58.54 22.65 56.62
N SER A 2 58.19 23.94 56.76
CA SER A 2 58.69 24.82 57.85
C SER A 2 58.71 24.20 59.28
N PRO A 3 57.67 23.49 59.75
CA PRO A 3 57.67 22.88 61.11
C PRO A 3 58.71 21.76 61.32
N TYR A 4 59.30 21.23 60.26
CA TYR A 4 60.27 20.13 60.31
C TYR A 4 61.73 20.63 60.27
N ILE A 5 61.97 21.92 60.00
CA ILE A 5 63.31 22.50 59.91
C ILE A 5 63.58 23.28 61.20
N SER A 6 64.55 22.80 61.97
CA SER A 6 64.81 23.29 63.34
C SER A 6 65.69 24.53 63.43
N ASP A 7 66.49 24.85 62.39
CA ASP A 7 67.42 25.99 62.35
C ASP A 7 67.68 26.45 60.90
N MET A 8 67.88 27.76 60.72
CA MET A 8 68.25 28.43 59.46
C MET A 8 69.50 27.82 58.80
N ARG A 9 70.44 27.29 59.58
CA ARG A 9 71.63 26.60 59.02
C ARG A 9 71.24 25.39 58.18
N VAL A 10 70.25 24.61 58.63
CA VAL A 10 69.75 23.44 57.88
C VAL A 10 69.07 23.88 56.59
N LEU A 11 68.31 24.98 56.63
CA LEU A 11 67.66 25.54 55.44
C LEU A 11 68.69 26.01 54.38
N GLN A 12 69.73 26.72 54.82
CA GLN A 12 70.81 27.16 53.92
C GLN A 12 71.54 25.97 53.29
N ASN A 13 71.80 24.92 54.07
CA ASN A 13 72.40 23.69 53.55
C ASN A 13 71.50 23.00 52.52
N ILE A 14 70.21 22.85 52.80
CA ILE A 14 69.23 22.28 51.86
C ILE A 14 69.24 23.07 50.54
N TYR A 15 69.18 24.40 50.60
CA TYR A 15 69.14 25.23 49.39
C TYR A 15 70.44 25.12 48.58
N ASN A 16 71.60 25.22 49.23
CA ASN A 16 72.89 25.11 48.56
C ASN A 16 73.06 23.73 47.92
N GLU A 17 72.68 22.67 48.63
CA GLU A 17 72.75 21.31 48.12
C GLU A 17 71.76 21.09 46.96
N PHE A 18 70.55 21.66 47.03
CA PHE A 18 69.59 21.60 45.94
C PHE A 18 70.11 22.28 44.66
N LEU A 19 70.73 23.46 44.75
CA LEU A 19 71.31 24.13 43.58
C LEU A 19 72.40 23.28 42.92
N VAL A 20 73.29 22.70 43.72
CA VAL A 20 74.34 21.79 43.23
C VAL A 20 73.73 20.53 42.64
N TYR A 21 72.75 19.94 43.31
CA TYR A 21 72.08 18.71 42.88
C TYR A 21 71.33 18.92 41.56
N LYS A 22 70.53 19.98 41.46
CA LYS A 22 69.80 20.39 40.27
C LYS A 22 70.76 20.63 39.10
N GLY A 23 71.86 21.37 39.32
CA GLY A 23 72.88 21.59 38.29
C GLY A 23 73.53 20.29 37.82
N THR A 24 73.82 19.37 38.73
CA THR A 24 74.49 18.11 38.40
C THR A 24 73.58 17.14 37.65
N ILE A 25 72.31 17.04 38.06
CA ILE A 25 71.36 16.08 37.49
C ILE A 25 70.70 16.66 36.23
N LYS A 26 70.10 17.86 36.27
CA LYS A 26 69.42 18.43 35.10
C LYS A 26 70.38 18.83 33.98
N ALA A 27 71.42 19.63 34.30
CA ALA A 27 72.33 20.13 33.26
C ALA A 27 73.33 19.06 32.78
N GLY A 28 73.66 18.08 33.63
CA GLY A 28 74.54 16.97 33.26
C GLY A 28 73.86 15.86 32.47
N GLN A 29 72.53 15.70 32.56
CA GLN A 29 71.80 14.60 31.93
C GLN A 29 70.78 15.04 30.87
N GLU A 30 70.42 16.32 30.78
CA GLU A 30 69.35 16.86 29.90
C GLU A 30 67.99 16.17 30.11
N LEU A 31 67.70 15.80 31.37
CA LEU A 31 66.41 15.22 31.77
C LEU A 31 65.46 16.30 32.31
N GLU A 32 64.20 16.22 31.90
CA GLU A 32 63.12 17.11 32.36
C GLU A 32 62.54 16.63 33.70
N LEU A 33 63.36 16.72 34.75
CA LEU A 33 62.95 16.33 36.11
C LEU A 33 62.14 17.43 36.81
N ASP A 34 61.27 17.04 37.73
CA ASP A 34 60.53 17.99 38.55
C ASP A 34 61.41 18.63 39.65
N ASP A 35 61.42 19.97 39.73
CA ASP A 35 62.22 20.71 40.72
C ASP A 35 61.72 20.51 42.16
N GLU A 36 60.42 20.36 42.35
CA GLU A 36 59.78 20.17 43.65
C GLU A 36 60.11 18.79 44.23
N LYS A 37 60.06 17.73 43.42
CA LYS A 37 60.47 16.36 43.82
C LYS A 37 61.97 16.29 44.13
N MET A 38 62.82 16.94 43.34
CA MET A 38 64.25 17.05 43.65
C MET A 38 64.50 17.78 44.97
N MET A 39 63.83 18.92 45.20
CA MET A 39 63.94 19.66 46.45
C MET A 39 63.46 18.82 47.63
N ALA A 40 62.36 18.08 47.49
CA ALA A 40 61.84 17.19 48.52
C ALA A 40 62.84 16.11 48.93
N LEU A 41 63.56 15.51 47.98
CA LEU A 41 64.62 14.54 48.26
C LEU A 41 65.81 15.16 48.98
N ILE A 42 66.23 16.37 48.62
CA ILE A 42 67.31 17.08 49.32
C ILE A 42 66.89 17.46 50.74
N VAL A 43 65.64 17.86 50.94
CA VAL A 43 65.09 18.07 52.29
C VAL A 43 65.08 16.77 53.07
N PHE A 44 64.65 15.66 52.48
CA PHE A 44 64.65 14.34 53.11
C PHE A 44 66.07 13.89 53.48
N LYS A 45 67.05 14.09 52.59
CA LYS A 45 68.47 13.81 52.81
C LYS A 45 69.06 14.58 53.98
N ASN A 46 68.77 15.88 54.10
CA ASN A 46 69.32 16.73 55.16
C ASN A 46 68.67 16.46 56.53
N LEU A 47 67.38 16.14 56.56
CA LEU A 47 66.64 15.90 57.80
C LEU A 47 66.76 14.45 58.29
N TYR A 48 66.89 13.47 57.38
CA TYR A 48 67.04 12.05 57.70
C TYR A 48 68.21 11.39 56.91
N PRO A 49 69.47 11.77 57.19
CA PRO A 49 70.62 11.31 56.39
C PRO A 49 70.83 9.80 56.40
N SER A 50 70.58 9.14 57.53
CA SER A 50 70.70 7.68 57.66
C SER A 50 69.65 6.94 56.83
N GLU A 51 68.41 7.42 56.85
CA GLU A 51 67.32 6.82 56.06
C GLU A 51 67.52 7.09 54.56
N PHE A 52 68.06 8.25 54.18
CA PHE A 52 68.44 8.53 52.80
C PHE A 52 69.59 7.64 52.32
N ALA A 53 70.57 7.34 53.17
CA ALA A 53 71.65 6.40 52.84
C ALA A 53 71.12 4.96 52.64
N ASP A 54 70.10 4.56 53.40
CA ASP A 54 69.42 3.29 53.18
C ASP A 54 68.57 3.30 51.91
N LEU A 55 67.91 4.43 51.61
CA LEU A 55 67.15 4.64 50.37
C LEU A 55 68.03 4.46 49.13
N GLN A 56 69.25 5.00 49.13
CA GLN A 56 70.24 4.82 48.06
C GLN A 56 70.65 3.35 47.84
N LYS A 57 70.49 2.49 48.86
CA LYS A 57 70.76 1.05 48.79
C LYS A 57 69.50 0.23 48.51
N GLU A 58 68.40 0.89 48.11
CA GLU A 58 67.06 0.31 48.02
C GLU A 58 66.69 -0.48 49.29
N LYS A 59 66.84 0.14 50.46
CA LYS A 59 66.44 -0.39 51.77
C LYS A 59 65.86 0.75 52.63
N GLY A 60 65.38 0.43 53.82
CA GLY A 60 64.91 1.42 54.80
C GLY A 60 63.42 1.74 54.71
N VAL A 61 63.00 2.76 55.46
CA VAL A 61 61.59 3.08 55.73
C VAL A 61 60.82 3.53 54.48
N VAL A 62 61.49 4.21 53.54
CA VAL A 62 60.88 4.64 52.27
C VAL A 62 60.52 3.44 51.40
N LYS A 63 61.42 2.45 51.30
CA LYS A 63 61.11 1.20 50.58
C LYS A 63 59.96 0.45 51.23
N ARG A 64 59.96 0.37 52.57
CA ARG A 64 58.87 -0.25 53.33
C ARG A 64 57.52 0.40 53.02
N ALA A 65 57.45 1.73 52.85
CA ALA A 65 56.21 2.40 52.46
C ALA A 65 55.65 1.86 51.13
N PHE A 66 56.49 1.65 50.12
CA PHE A 66 56.05 1.09 48.84
C PHE A 66 55.76 -0.42 48.90
N GLU A 67 56.39 -1.16 49.80
CA GLU A 67 56.02 -2.55 50.12
C GLU A 67 54.64 -2.61 50.81
N ASP A 68 54.36 -1.69 51.75
CA ASP A 68 53.07 -1.55 52.43
C ASP A 68 51.95 -1.26 51.41
N LYS A 69 52.20 -0.35 50.44
CA LYS A 69 51.29 -0.12 49.30
C LYS A 69 50.97 -1.40 48.55
N ARG A 70 51.98 -2.18 48.16
CA ARG A 70 51.78 -3.43 47.41
C ARG A 70 50.94 -4.43 48.22
N SER A 71 51.22 -4.54 49.51
CA SER A 71 50.46 -5.40 50.42
C SER A 71 49.00 -4.97 50.56
N PHE A 72 48.75 -3.66 50.69
CA PHE A 72 47.40 -3.10 50.76
C PHE A 72 46.59 -3.37 49.50
N ILE A 73 47.18 -3.12 48.32
CA ILE A 73 46.56 -3.40 47.02
C ILE A 73 46.22 -4.89 46.91
N ALA A 74 47.18 -5.77 47.20
CA ALA A 74 46.97 -7.22 47.11
C ALA A 74 45.83 -7.70 48.02
N THR A 75 45.76 -7.18 49.24
CA THR A 75 44.69 -7.52 50.20
C THR A 75 43.32 -7.10 49.66
N ARG A 76 43.21 -5.87 49.15
CA ARG A 76 41.95 -5.36 48.57
C ARG A 76 41.52 -6.11 47.33
N GLN A 77 42.47 -6.43 46.45
CA GLN A 77 42.18 -7.22 45.24
C GLN A 77 41.70 -8.62 45.59
N LYS A 78 42.27 -9.24 46.63
CA LYS A 78 41.80 -10.53 47.13
C LYS A 78 40.37 -10.43 47.67
N THR A 79 40.06 -9.42 48.50
CA THR A 79 38.70 -9.23 49.02
C THR A 79 37.67 -9.01 47.90
N ALA A 80 38.03 -8.22 46.87
CA ALA A 80 37.16 -8.02 45.72
C ALA A 80 36.97 -9.32 44.92
N GLN A 81 38.04 -10.11 44.73
CA GLN A 81 37.96 -11.40 44.05
C GLN A 81 37.07 -12.39 44.80
N ASP A 82 37.23 -12.50 46.12
CA ASP A 82 36.44 -13.41 46.95
C ASP A 82 34.93 -13.10 46.83
N GLU A 83 34.55 -11.82 46.73
CA GLU A 83 33.14 -11.41 46.54
C GLU A 83 32.66 -11.62 45.09
N ILE A 84 33.51 -11.38 44.08
CA ILE A 84 33.21 -11.70 42.68
C ILE A 84 32.94 -13.20 42.53
N ASP A 85 33.79 -14.05 43.11
CA ASP A 85 33.67 -15.50 43.04
C ASP A 85 32.37 -15.97 43.72
N ARG A 86 32.05 -15.39 44.89
CA ARG A 86 30.79 -15.66 45.60
C ARG A 86 29.56 -15.28 44.76
N LEU A 87 29.51 -14.07 44.21
CA LEU A 87 28.38 -13.61 43.39
C LEU A 87 28.26 -14.40 42.08
N SER A 88 29.40 -14.72 41.45
CA SER A 88 29.42 -15.51 40.21
C SER A 88 28.93 -16.94 40.45
N THR A 89 29.36 -17.58 41.54
CA THR A 89 28.88 -18.92 41.93
C THR A 89 27.37 -18.94 42.13
N LEU A 90 26.82 -17.94 42.85
CA LEU A 90 25.38 -17.80 43.05
C LEU A 90 24.60 -17.64 41.73
N ILE A 91 25.14 -16.88 40.78
CA ILE A 91 24.53 -16.70 39.45
C ILE A 91 24.53 -18.01 38.66
N GLU A 92 25.65 -18.75 38.64
CA GLU A 92 25.75 -20.03 37.92
C GLU A 92 24.84 -21.10 38.53
N GLU A 93 24.76 -21.18 39.85
CA GLU A 93 23.83 -22.09 40.54
C GLU A 93 22.35 -21.76 40.25
N ALA A 94 22.02 -20.48 40.07
CA ALA A 94 20.66 -20.07 39.71
C ALA A 94 20.34 -20.33 38.23
N LYS A 95 21.32 -20.19 37.32
CA LYS A 95 21.18 -20.57 35.89
C LYS A 95 21.02 -22.07 35.71
N ALA A 96 21.67 -22.87 36.54
CA ALA A 96 21.58 -24.33 36.50
C ALA A 96 20.23 -24.89 37.01
N ASP A 97 19.40 -24.05 37.65
CA ASP A 97 18.04 -24.45 38.02
C ASP A 97 17.15 -24.54 36.78
N THR A 98 16.27 -25.54 36.73
CA THR A 98 15.39 -25.80 35.59
C THR A 98 14.26 -24.76 35.46
N LEU A 99 13.93 -24.07 36.56
CA LEU A 99 12.91 -23.03 36.58
C LEU A 99 13.60 -21.68 36.74
N HIS A 100 13.20 -20.69 35.94
CA HIS A 100 13.95 -19.43 35.82
C HIS A 100 13.17 -18.22 36.36
N ARG A 101 11.90 -18.39 36.73
CA ARG A 101 11.07 -17.35 37.33
C ARG A 101 10.47 -17.80 38.64
N THR A 102 10.37 -16.89 39.61
CA THR A 102 9.76 -17.18 40.92
C THR A 102 8.31 -17.63 40.76
N LYS A 103 7.58 -17.11 39.75
CA LYS A 103 6.22 -17.58 39.42
C LYS A 103 6.18 -19.03 38.93
N GLU A 104 7.13 -19.44 38.09
CA GLU A 104 7.23 -20.83 37.60
C GLU A 104 7.52 -21.78 38.75
N LEU A 105 8.47 -21.38 39.62
CA LEU A 105 8.82 -22.12 40.82
C LEU A 105 7.62 -22.28 41.77
N LYS A 106 6.85 -21.21 42.01
CA LYS A 106 5.64 -21.26 42.83
C LYS A 106 4.56 -22.16 42.23
N ALA A 107 4.38 -22.15 40.91
CA ALA A 107 3.45 -23.05 40.24
C ALA A 107 3.88 -24.52 40.37
N ALA A 108 5.17 -24.81 40.16
CA ALA A 108 5.72 -26.15 40.32
C ALA A 108 5.55 -26.67 41.75
N PHE A 109 5.77 -25.82 42.76
CA PHE A 109 5.52 -26.17 44.16
C PHE A 109 4.06 -26.61 44.39
N LEU A 110 3.09 -25.82 43.89
CA LEU A 110 1.66 -26.11 44.05
C LEU A 110 1.22 -27.41 43.35
N CYS A 111 1.91 -27.81 42.28
CA CYS A 111 1.67 -29.09 41.61
C CYS A 111 2.35 -30.25 42.35
N GLU A 112 3.61 -30.08 42.78
CA GLU A 112 4.42 -31.12 43.39
C GLU A 112 3.87 -31.56 44.75
N ILE A 113 3.36 -30.63 45.56
CA ILE A 113 2.71 -30.97 46.84
C ILE A 113 1.41 -31.79 46.66
N THR A 114 0.88 -31.90 45.45
CA THR A 114 -0.27 -32.78 45.15
C THR A 114 0.15 -34.12 44.51
N GLY A 115 1.46 -34.35 44.37
CA GLY A 115 1.99 -35.48 43.61
C GLY A 115 1.67 -35.40 42.13
N TRP A 116 1.62 -34.18 41.57
CA TRP A 116 1.35 -33.91 40.14
C TRP A 116 -0.02 -34.40 39.63
N LYS A 117 -0.98 -34.64 40.52
CA LYS A 117 -2.35 -35.04 40.14
C LYS A 117 -3.25 -33.85 39.79
N GLY A 118 -2.76 -32.63 39.99
CA GLY A 118 -3.41 -31.37 39.68
C GLY A 118 -2.67 -30.20 40.33
N THR A 119 -3.36 -29.10 40.61
CA THR A 119 -2.76 -27.90 41.23
C THR A 119 -3.43 -27.59 42.55
N ALA A 120 -2.64 -27.42 43.62
CA ALA A 120 -3.15 -26.97 44.90
C ALA A 120 -3.63 -25.51 44.79
N TYR A 121 -4.86 -25.25 45.22
CA TYR A 121 -5.39 -23.88 45.32
C TYR A 121 -5.50 -23.39 46.76
N CYS A 122 -5.44 -24.30 47.75
CA CYS A 122 -5.45 -23.97 49.17
C CYS A 122 -4.72 -25.02 50.01
N ILE A 123 -3.88 -24.56 50.92
CA ILE A 123 -3.17 -25.37 51.93
C ILE A 123 -3.77 -25.02 53.30
N ARG A 124 -4.32 -26.02 54.01
CA ARG A 124 -4.93 -25.84 55.33
C ARG A 124 -3.92 -26.15 56.41
N LEU A 125 -3.54 -25.14 57.19
CA LEU A 125 -2.48 -25.25 58.20
C LEU A 125 -3.01 -25.55 59.60
N ASP A 126 -4.24 -25.15 59.91
CA ASP A 126 -4.94 -25.49 61.16
C ASP A 126 -6.46 -25.32 60.94
N TYR A 127 -7.29 -25.49 62.00
CA TYR A 127 -8.76 -25.34 61.91
C TYR A 127 -9.23 -23.93 61.53
N SER A 128 -8.35 -22.92 61.55
CA SER A 128 -8.69 -21.51 61.36
C SER A 128 -7.85 -20.79 60.30
N THR A 129 -6.78 -21.40 59.80
CA THR A 129 -5.81 -20.77 58.90
C THR A 129 -5.67 -21.55 57.60
N ASP A 130 -6.09 -20.92 56.51
CA ASP A 130 -5.90 -21.40 55.14
C ASP A 130 -4.93 -20.45 54.42
N VAL A 131 -4.00 -21.01 53.64
CA VAL A 131 -3.16 -20.24 52.71
C VAL A 131 -3.59 -20.56 51.29
N TYR A 132 -3.99 -19.54 50.54
CA TYR A 132 -4.45 -19.68 49.16
C TYR A 132 -3.29 -19.55 48.16
N ALA A 133 -3.44 -20.18 46.99
CA ALA A 133 -2.46 -20.07 45.91
C ALA A 133 -2.21 -18.60 45.50
N SER A 134 -3.24 -17.75 45.55
CA SER A 134 -3.11 -16.31 45.29
C SER A 134 -2.11 -15.63 46.23
N GLU A 135 -2.08 -16.01 47.51
CA GLU A 135 -1.11 -15.49 48.49
C GLU A 135 0.30 -15.97 48.17
N ILE A 136 0.44 -17.25 47.78
CA ILE A 136 1.73 -17.82 47.38
C ILE A 136 2.27 -17.09 46.14
N PHE A 137 1.41 -16.72 45.19
CA PHE A 137 1.80 -15.97 44.01
C PHE A 137 2.14 -14.49 44.27
N THR A 138 1.80 -13.92 45.43
CA THR A 138 2.16 -12.52 45.78
C THR A 138 3.62 -12.39 46.23
N GLY A 139 4.30 -11.34 45.74
CA GLY A 139 5.60 -10.85 46.25
C GLY A 139 6.70 -11.88 46.53
N ALA A 140 7.61 -11.53 47.44
CA ALA A 140 8.56 -12.46 48.06
C ALA A 140 7.78 -13.30 49.09
N PHE A 141 7.50 -14.56 48.76
CA PHE A 141 6.75 -15.49 49.62
C PHE A 141 7.74 -16.43 50.31
N ASP A 142 7.73 -16.46 51.65
CA ASP A 142 8.59 -17.34 52.43
C ASP A 142 7.99 -18.76 52.51
N PHE A 143 8.56 -19.69 51.75
CA PHE A 143 8.16 -21.11 51.78
C PHE A 143 8.36 -21.76 53.16
N LEU A 144 9.30 -21.27 53.98
CA LEU A 144 9.52 -21.79 55.34
C LEU A 144 8.43 -21.33 56.32
N SER A 145 7.60 -20.34 55.97
CA SER A 145 6.41 -19.99 56.76
C SER A 145 5.41 -21.15 56.81
N LEU A 146 5.34 -21.97 55.76
CA LEU A 146 4.50 -23.17 55.67
C LEU A 146 5.08 -24.36 56.44
N ALA A 147 6.40 -24.42 56.60
CA ALA A 147 7.13 -25.49 57.29
C ALA A 147 6.91 -25.53 58.81
N ARG A 148 6.39 -24.45 59.41
CA ARG A 148 6.27 -24.30 60.86
C ARG A 148 4.94 -24.81 61.44
N LYS A 149 4.02 -25.35 60.63
CA LYS A 149 2.69 -25.79 61.05
C LYS A 149 2.39 -27.22 60.57
N GLU A 150 1.70 -28.01 61.40
CA GLU A 150 1.18 -29.32 60.97
C GLU A 150 0.06 -29.13 59.96
N ILE A 151 0.22 -29.64 58.74
CA ILE A 151 -0.78 -29.45 57.70
C ILE A 151 -1.99 -30.34 57.97
N TYR A 152 -3.16 -29.73 57.97
CA TYR A 152 -4.43 -30.42 58.13
C TYR A 152 -4.95 -31.02 56.80
N GLY A 153 -4.60 -30.40 55.66
CA GLY A 153 -4.83 -30.98 54.34
C GLY A 153 -4.67 -30.00 53.19
N ILE A 154 -4.52 -30.53 51.97
CA ILE A 154 -4.33 -29.73 50.74
C ILE A 154 -5.59 -29.86 49.88
N ARG A 155 -6.16 -28.73 49.43
CA ARG A 155 -7.24 -28.72 48.43
C ARG A 155 -6.65 -28.44 47.07
N MET A 156 -6.99 -29.28 46.10
CA MET A 156 -6.48 -29.22 44.74
C MET A 156 -7.60 -29.27 43.72
N MET A 157 -7.35 -28.71 42.55
CA MET A 157 -8.13 -28.96 41.34
C MET A 157 -7.39 -30.01 40.53
N ASP A 158 -8.03 -31.15 40.27
CA ASP A 158 -7.47 -32.19 39.40
C ASP A 158 -7.46 -31.75 37.93
N LEU A 159 -6.76 -32.50 37.08
CA LEU A 159 -6.63 -32.18 35.65
C LEU A 159 -7.96 -32.20 34.88
N ASN A 160 -9.02 -32.77 35.46
CA ASN A 160 -10.37 -32.78 34.91
C ASN A 160 -11.26 -31.66 35.47
N GLY A 161 -10.69 -30.72 36.23
CA GLY A 161 -11.39 -29.58 36.81
C GLY A 161 -12.19 -29.89 38.09
N ASN A 162 -12.03 -31.07 38.69
CA ASN A 162 -12.75 -31.42 39.92
C ASN A 162 -11.97 -31.05 41.18
N ASN A 163 -12.69 -30.60 42.21
CA ASN A 163 -12.11 -30.36 43.51
C ASN A 163 -11.83 -31.68 44.25
N ARG A 164 -10.59 -31.87 44.68
CA ARG A 164 -10.11 -33.05 45.42
C ARG A 164 -9.29 -32.61 46.64
N ASN A 165 -9.17 -33.51 47.61
CA ASN A 165 -8.19 -33.38 48.69
C ASN A 165 -6.93 -34.16 48.31
N ALA A 166 -5.77 -33.57 48.62
CA ALA A 166 -4.46 -34.19 48.53
C ALA A 166 -3.78 -34.23 49.90
N SER A 167 -2.86 -35.18 50.04
CA SER A 167 -1.91 -35.27 51.15
C SER A 167 -0.49 -35.22 50.56
N CYS A 168 0.44 -34.67 51.33
CA CYS A 168 1.85 -34.57 50.95
C CYS A 168 2.70 -35.01 52.14
N ASP A 169 3.29 -36.19 52.05
CA ASP A 169 4.06 -36.76 53.16
C ASP A 169 5.42 -36.04 53.34
N ASN A 170 6.01 -35.54 52.25
CA ASN A 170 7.31 -34.85 52.24
C ASN A 170 7.17 -33.31 52.21
N PHE A 171 6.05 -32.75 52.67
CA PHE A 171 5.80 -31.32 52.51
C PHE A 171 6.87 -30.42 53.12
N LEU A 172 7.39 -30.80 54.29
CA LEU A 172 8.44 -30.04 54.97
C LEU A 172 9.72 -29.97 54.14
N GLU A 173 10.11 -31.09 53.54
CA GLU A 173 11.27 -31.21 52.66
C GLU A 173 11.08 -30.36 51.40
N LEU A 174 9.89 -30.42 50.79
CA LEU A 174 9.56 -29.59 49.62
C LEU A 174 9.61 -28.10 49.94
N CYS A 175 9.10 -27.65 51.10
CA CYS A 175 9.22 -26.24 51.50
C CYS A 175 10.69 -25.79 51.59
N GLN A 176 11.58 -26.63 52.11
CA GLN A 176 13.01 -26.32 52.21
C GLN A 176 13.73 -26.33 50.85
N ILE A 177 13.36 -27.24 49.95
CA ILE A 177 13.89 -27.28 48.58
C ILE A 177 13.47 -26.02 47.83
N TYR A 178 12.17 -25.71 47.84
CA TYR A 178 11.61 -24.58 47.12
C TYR A 178 12.04 -23.24 47.71
N SER A 179 12.25 -23.13 49.03
CA SER A 179 12.87 -21.93 49.64
C SER A 179 14.28 -21.68 49.10
N ARG A 180 15.14 -22.69 49.08
CA ARG A 180 16.52 -22.57 48.56
C ARG A 180 16.56 -22.29 47.06
N ARG A 181 15.60 -22.80 46.30
CA ARG A 181 15.44 -22.50 44.86
C ARG A 181 14.93 -21.07 44.66
N ALA A 182 13.96 -20.63 45.46
CA ALA A 182 13.40 -19.28 45.38
C ALA A 182 14.44 -18.21 45.71
N GLU A 183 15.21 -18.39 46.79
CA GLU A 183 16.32 -17.48 47.12
C GLU A 183 17.31 -17.34 45.96
N ARG A 184 17.65 -18.44 45.27
CA ARG A 184 18.55 -18.42 44.11
C ARG A 184 17.94 -17.74 42.89
N ILE A 185 16.67 -18.01 42.57
CA ILE A 185 15.98 -17.43 41.41
C ILE A 185 15.69 -15.94 41.63
N GLU A 186 15.25 -15.53 42.83
CA GLU A 186 15.02 -14.13 43.18
C GLU A 186 16.30 -13.28 43.02
N LEU A 187 17.48 -13.87 43.26
CA LEU A 187 18.78 -13.20 43.05
C LEU A 187 19.09 -12.92 41.58
N VAL A 188 18.47 -13.63 40.63
CA VAL A 188 18.72 -13.50 39.19
C VAL A 188 17.49 -13.08 38.37
N GLU A 189 16.37 -12.77 39.03
CA GLU A 189 15.14 -12.35 38.37
C GLU A 189 15.04 -10.80 38.30
N GLY A 190 14.73 -10.28 37.11
CA GLY A 190 14.37 -8.86 36.92
C GLY A 190 15.47 -7.83 37.24
N LYS A 191 15.15 -6.84 38.08
CA LYS A 191 16.01 -5.68 38.37
C LYS A 191 17.24 -6.02 39.23
N GLU A 192 17.14 -7.03 40.10
CA GLU A 192 18.25 -7.42 40.98
C GLU A 192 19.40 -8.08 40.20
N LYS A 193 19.11 -8.85 39.13
CA LYS A 193 20.14 -9.38 38.22
C LYS A 193 21.02 -8.28 37.64
N ARG A 194 20.41 -7.20 37.13
CA ARG A 194 21.16 -6.08 36.55
C ARG A 194 22.05 -5.41 37.60
N LYS A 195 21.50 -5.18 38.79
CA LYS A 195 22.23 -4.59 39.91
C LYS A 195 23.45 -5.43 40.33
N ARG A 196 23.32 -6.76 40.37
CA ARG A 196 24.44 -7.67 40.72
C ARG A 196 25.47 -7.82 39.61
N ILE A 197 25.06 -7.84 38.34
CA ILE A 197 25.99 -7.79 37.21
C ILE A 197 26.76 -6.47 37.22
N GLU A 198 26.07 -5.38 37.50
CA GLU A 198 26.68 -4.05 37.66
C GLU A 198 27.62 -4.01 38.87
N GLU A 199 27.27 -4.66 39.99
CA GLU A 199 28.14 -4.80 41.17
C GLU A 199 29.41 -5.61 40.85
N ILE A 200 29.31 -6.73 40.12
CA ILE A 200 30.47 -7.49 39.65
C ILE A 200 31.33 -6.63 38.72
N ALA A 201 30.72 -5.88 37.79
CA ALA A 201 31.42 -4.98 36.89
C ALA A 201 32.14 -3.87 37.66
N GLN A 202 31.48 -3.28 38.66
CA GLN A 202 32.06 -2.28 39.56
C GLN A 202 33.20 -2.87 40.39
N LEU A 203 33.06 -4.08 40.94
CA LEU A 203 34.12 -4.76 41.70
C LEU A 203 35.34 -5.08 40.81
N LYS A 204 35.13 -5.56 39.58
CA LYS A 204 36.20 -5.78 38.60
C LYS A 204 36.90 -4.47 38.25
N ASN A 205 36.13 -3.41 38.01
CA ASN A 205 36.67 -2.08 37.72
C ASN A 205 37.46 -1.52 38.92
N GLN A 206 36.96 -1.68 40.15
CA GLN A 206 37.67 -1.31 41.38
C GLN A 206 38.96 -2.12 41.56
N GLN A 207 38.93 -3.43 41.29
CA GLN A 207 40.08 -4.34 41.39
C GLN A 207 41.18 -3.97 40.39
N GLN A 208 40.80 -3.58 39.17
CA GLN A 208 41.72 -3.04 38.18
C GLN A 208 42.24 -1.66 38.59
N ASN A 209 41.35 -0.72 38.92
CA ASN A 209 41.74 0.66 39.21
C ASN A 209 42.65 0.76 40.44
N ILE A 210 42.40 -0.01 41.50
CA ILE A 210 43.22 0.07 42.73
C ILE A 210 44.65 -0.43 42.50
N ARG A 211 44.88 -1.33 41.53
CA ARG A 211 46.23 -1.80 41.13
C ARG A 211 47.13 -0.65 40.72
N TYR A 212 46.51 0.42 40.25
CA TYR A 212 47.12 1.46 39.46
C TYR A 212 47.15 2.81 40.15
N LYS A 213 46.52 2.93 41.32
CA LYS A 213 46.57 4.15 42.12
C LYS A 213 47.97 4.41 42.64
N THR A 214 48.39 5.66 42.55
CA THR A 214 49.59 6.19 43.19
C THR A 214 49.46 6.15 44.71
N MET A 215 50.59 6.21 45.42
CA MET A 215 50.64 6.27 46.88
C MET A 215 49.83 7.47 47.39
N ARG A 216 49.93 8.62 46.71
CA ARG A 216 49.18 9.83 47.05
C ARG A 216 47.67 9.60 46.96
N GLU A 217 47.19 8.99 45.88
CA GLU A 217 45.77 8.69 45.69
C GLU A 217 45.26 7.72 46.76
N LEU A 218 46.00 6.64 47.03
CA LEU A 218 45.66 5.68 48.09
C LEU A 218 45.57 6.35 49.46
N LEU A 219 46.50 7.24 49.79
CA LEU A 219 46.51 7.98 51.07
C LEU A 219 45.47 9.10 51.15
N THR A 220 44.88 9.48 50.01
CA THR A 220 43.80 10.47 49.94
C THR A 220 42.45 9.79 50.12
N GLU A 221 42.26 8.62 49.51
CA GLU A 221 41.01 7.86 49.55
C GLU A 221 40.86 6.99 50.80
N PHE A 222 41.97 6.44 51.29
CA PHE A 222 41.97 5.52 52.43
C PHE A 222 42.64 6.14 53.65
N LYS A 223 42.29 5.63 54.84
CA LYS A 223 42.96 6.03 56.07
C LYS A 223 44.43 5.62 56.02
N VAL A 224 45.31 6.48 56.51
CA VAL A 224 46.78 6.30 56.40
C VAL A 224 47.28 5.08 57.16
N ASP A 225 46.68 4.77 58.31
CA ASP A 225 46.95 3.57 59.11
C ASP A 225 46.47 2.27 58.45
N ALA A 226 45.58 2.36 57.45
CA ALA A 226 45.20 1.21 56.64
C ALA A 226 46.22 0.93 55.52
N VAL A 227 46.91 1.95 55.02
CA VAL A 227 47.82 1.84 53.86
C VAL A 227 49.29 1.68 54.28
N LEU A 228 49.73 2.35 55.36
CA LEU A 228 51.12 2.38 55.81
C LEU A 228 51.30 1.68 57.15
N SER A 229 52.41 0.96 57.30
CA SER A 229 52.80 0.34 58.57
C SER A 229 53.19 1.38 59.63
N GLU A 230 53.08 0.98 60.90
CA GLU A 230 53.44 1.82 62.06
C GLU A 230 54.88 2.37 61.96
N ASN A 231 55.80 1.58 61.41
CA ASN A 231 57.18 1.99 61.20
C ASN A 231 57.30 3.21 60.26
N VAL A 232 56.54 3.22 59.16
CA VAL A 232 56.52 4.33 58.20
C VAL A 232 55.80 5.55 58.79
N MET A 233 54.70 5.31 59.51
CA MET A 233 53.94 6.39 60.17
C MET A 233 54.74 7.12 61.25
N ASN A 234 55.66 6.42 61.94
CA ASN A 234 56.56 7.02 62.91
C ASN A 234 57.49 8.08 62.28
N ASN A 235 57.81 7.96 60.99
CA ASN A 235 58.44 9.05 60.24
C ASN A 235 57.36 10.04 59.74
N LYS A 236 57.11 11.06 60.57
CA LYS A 236 56.12 12.12 60.29
C LYS A 236 56.44 12.96 59.04
N LEU A 237 57.71 13.11 58.65
CA LEU A 237 58.08 13.84 57.44
C LEU A 237 57.79 13.01 56.19
N LEU A 238 58.21 11.73 56.19
CA LEU A 238 57.95 10.81 55.10
C LEU A 238 56.45 10.65 54.85
N SER A 239 55.67 10.41 55.91
CA SER A 239 54.22 10.32 55.82
C SER A 239 53.58 11.57 55.22
N PHE A 240 54.11 12.76 55.53
CA PHE A 240 53.68 14.02 54.94
C PHE A 240 54.06 14.13 53.45
N MET A 241 55.29 13.76 53.10
CA MET A 241 55.79 13.80 51.72
C MET A 241 55.01 12.85 50.81
N LEU A 242 54.75 11.62 51.25
CA LEU A 242 53.94 10.63 50.51
C LEU A 242 52.50 11.12 50.30
N ARG A 243 51.86 11.67 51.35
CA ARG A 243 50.48 12.18 51.26
C ARG A 243 50.34 13.38 50.33
N ARG A 244 51.38 14.21 50.22
CA ARG A 244 51.41 15.38 49.32
C ARG A 244 51.94 15.06 47.91
N GLY A 245 52.53 13.88 47.71
CA GLY A 245 53.14 13.49 46.43
C GLY A 245 54.51 14.12 46.18
N TYR A 246 55.19 14.63 47.21
CA TYR A 246 56.56 15.14 47.09
C TYR A 246 57.60 14.04 47.00
N LEU A 247 57.26 12.86 47.51
CA LEU A 247 58.00 11.62 47.31
C LEU A 247 56.98 10.57 46.87
N ASP A 248 57.27 9.91 45.77
CA ASP A 248 56.35 9.00 45.08
C ASP A 248 57.11 7.79 44.53
N GLU A 249 56.42 6.96 43.73
CA GLU A 249 56.95 5.73 43.13
C GLU A 249 58.18 5.97 42.25
N ASP A 250 58.38 7.20 41.77
CA ASP A 250 59.45 7.57 40.84
C ASP A 250 60.71 8.08 41.53
N TYR A 251 60.77 8.07 42.86
CA TYR A 251 61.90 8.60 43.64
C TYR A 251 63.27 8.09 43.16
N ALA A 252 63.34 6.86 42.66
CA ALA A 252 64.58 6.26 42.17
C ALA A 252 65.16 7.01 40.96
N THR A 253 64.31 7.57 40.11
CA THR A 253 64.67 8.39 38.94
C THR A 253 65.40 9.68 39.35
N TYR A 254 65.09 10.16 40.55
CA TYR A 254 65.63 11.39 41.11
C TYR A 254 66.85 11.17 42.01
N ILE A 255 67.29 9.92 42.23
CA ILE A 255 68.47 9.58 43.04
C ILE A 255 69.58 8.97 42.17
N ASN A 256 69.21 8.17 41.17
CA ASN A 256 70.15 7.42 40.35
C ASN A 256 70.63 8.22 39.12
N TYR A 257 71.90 8.08 38.76
CA TYR A 257 72.45 8.71 37.56
C TYR A 257 72.01 7.96 36.30
N PHE A 258 71.35 8.64 35.35
CA PHE A 258 70.92 8.04 34.08
C PHE A 258 72.12 7.73 33.19
N LYS A 259 72.42 6.44 33.01
CA LYS A 259 73.59 5.97 32.24
C LYS A 259 73.34 5.82 30.73
N GLY A 260 72.11 6.05 30.25
CA GLY A 260 71.78 6.06 28.81
C GLY A 260 72.03 4.77 28.03
N THR A 261 72.25 3.63 28.69
CA THR A 261 72.63 2.37 28.02
C THR A 261 71.44 1.66 27.37
N SER A 262 70.27 1.64 28.03
CA SER A 262 69.10 0.87 27.57
C SER A 262 68.03 1.70 26.86
N ILE A 263 67.91 3.00 27.14
CA ILE A 263 67.01 3.97 26.47
C ILE A 263 67.75 5.29 26.23
N THR A 264 67.28 6.07 25.25
CA THR A 264 67.81 7.42 24.97
C THR A 264 67.26 8.45 25.96
N LYS A 265 67.79 9.67 25.92
CA LYS A 265 67.28 10.78 26.73
C LYS A 265 65.86 11.19 26.29
N SER A 266 65.60 11.19 24.98
CA SER A 266 64.27 11.45 24.40
C SER A 266 63.25 10.45 24.94
N ASP A 267 63.58 9.16 24.89
CA ASP A 267 62.73 8.09 25.43
C ASP A 267 62.43 8.28 26.93
N MET A 268 63.44 8.69 27.71
CA MET A 268 63.28 8.93 29.14
C MET A 268 62.40 10.15 29.42
N ASN A 269 62.57 11.23 28.65
CA ASN A 269 61.73 12.43 28.77
C ASN A 269 60.28 12.12 28.38
N PHE A 270 60.03 11.27 27.39
CA PHE A 270 58.68 10.79 27.10
C PHE A 270 58.07 10.03 28.29
N ILE A 271 58.81 9.08 28.88
CA ILE A 271 58.35 8.33 30.07
C ILE A 271 58.05 9.29 31.23
N LEU A 272 58.88 10.31 31.44
CA LEU A 272 58.67 11.32 32.47
C LEU A 272 57.43 12.16 32.19
N ALA A 273 57.23 12.60 30.94
CA ALA A 273 56.05 13.35 30.55
C ALA A 273 54.77 12.54 30.82
N VAL A 274 54.73 11.27 30.43
CA VAL A 274 53.60 10.36 30.72
C VAL A 274 53.33 10.30 32.23
N LYS A 275 54.36 10.08 33.04
CA LYS A 275 54.26 9.97 34.51
C LYS A 275 53.82 11.26 35.20
N ASN A 276 54.20 12.40 34.64
CA ASN A 276 53.79 13.71 35.14
C ASN A 276 52.44 14.16 34.57
N LEU A 277 51.76 13.32 33.77
CA LEU A 277 50.51 13.66 33.06
C LEU A 277 50.68 14.84 32.09
N GLU A 278 51.89 15.02 31.58
CA GLU A 278 52.24 16.03 30.59
C GLU A 278 52.02 15.48 29.19
N MET A 279 51.38 16.28 28.36
CA MET A 279 50.98 15.91 27.01
C MET A 279 52.07 16.27 26.02
N THR A 280 52.44 15.32 25.16
CA THR A 280 53.37 15.53 24.05
C THR A 280 52.63 15.60 22.70
N GLU A 281 53.34 15.94 21.64
CA GLU A 281 52.85 15.78 20.26
C GLU A 281 52.75 14.28 19.90
N PHE A 282 51.80 13.91 19.04
CA PHE A 282 51.56 12.49 18.71
C PHE A 282 52.76 11.83 18.01
N GLU A 283 53.61 12.62 17.36
CA GLU A 283 54.82 12.21 16.65
C GLU A 283 56.09 12.35 17.49
N TYR A 284 55.97 12.56 18.81
CA TYR A 284 57.14 12.70 19.68
C TYR A 284 58.15 11.56 19.43
N PRO A 285 59.45 11.87 19.21
CA PRO A 285 60.40 10.88 18.76
C PRO A 285 60.80 9.91 19.88
N ILE A 286 60.35 8.66 19.74
CA ILE A 286 60.76 7.52 20.57
C ILE A 286 61.70 6.64 19.75
N SER A 287 62.96 6.53 20.21
CA SER A 287 64.01 5.76 19.53
C SER A 287 64.00 4.28 19.91
N LYS A 288 63.62 3.97 21.15
CA LYS A 288 63.63 2.61 21.71
C LYS A 288 62.26 2.22 22.27
N THR A 289 61.27 2.18 21.38
CA THR A 289 59.84 1.98 21.69
C THR A 289 59.58 0.72 22.54
N PRO A 290 60.14 -0.47 22.25
CA PRO A 290 59.92 -1.66 23.09
C PRO A 290 60.38 -1.45 24.53
N GLN A 291 61.52 -0.78 24.73
CA GLN A 291 62.06 -0.51 26.07
C GLN A 291 61.30 0.60 26.80
N VAL A 292 60.61 1.48 26.07
CA VAL A 292 59.67 2.46 26.66
C VAL A 292 58.40 1.74 27.13
N ILE A 293 57.79 0.91 26.27
CA ILE A 293 56.60 0.11 26.62
C ILE A 293 56.86 -0.74 27.86
N GLN A 294 58.01 -1.41 27.96
CA GLN A 294 58.36 -2.23 29.12
C GLN A 294 58.49 -1.43 30.42
N ARG A 295 58.92 -0.17 30.35
CA ARG A 295 59.08 0.69 31.54
C ARG A 295 57.77 1.28 32.01
N LEU A 296 56.87 1.55 31.08
CA LEU A 296 55.55 2.06 31.39
C LEU A 296 54.66 0.97 31.98
N GLN A 297 53.87 1.35 32.98
CA GLN A 297 52.93 0.48 33.66
C GLN A 297 51.60 0.47 32.92
N PRO A 298 50.82 -0.62 32.99
CA PRO A 298 49.56 -0.72 32.24
C PRO A 298 48.59 0.45 32.45
N TYR A 299 48.50 1.03 33.64
CA TYR A 299 47.61 2.16 33.90
C TYR A 299 47.97 3.46 33.19
N GLU A 300 49.23 3.63 32.84
CA GLU A 300 49.69 4.81 32.12
C GLU A 300 49.11 4.80 30.69
N PHE A 301 48.71 3.63 30.18
CA PHE A 301 48.01 3.48 28.90
C PHE A 301 46.54 3.87 28.96
N ARG A 302 45.96 4.07 30.16
CA ARG A 302 44.64 4.69 30.34
C ARG A 302 44.70 6.23 30.35
N GLN A 303 45.86 6.85 30.09
CA GLN A 303 46.04 8.29 30.21
C GLN A 303 46.25 8.94 28.84
N LYS A 304 45.71 10.14 28.62
CA LYS A 304 45.88 10.89 27.36
C LYS A 304 47.33 11.33 27.07
N SER A 305 48.19 11.33 28.09
CA SER A 305 49.63 11.59 27.94
C SER A 305 50.36 10.49 27.16
N ILE A 306 49.77 9.29 27.04
CA ILE A 306 50.36 8.15 26.31
C ILE A 306 50.28 8.28 24.79
N TYR A 307 49.45 9.22 24.29
CA TYR A 307 49.14 9.35 22.86
C TYR A 307 50.38 9.62 22.03
N ASN A 308 50.90 8.57 21.41
CA ASN A 308 52.03 8.60 20.50
C ASN A 308 51.87 7.52 19.41
N TYR A 309 52.03 7.91 18.14
CA TYR A 309 51.82 7.00 17.00
C TYR A 309 52.82 5.85 16.97
N ALA A 310 54.10 6.12 17.22
CA ALA A 310 55.13 5.08 17.22
C ALA A 310 54.88 4.05 18.36
N LEU A 311 54.40 4.53 19.51
CA LEU A 311 54.08 3.68 20.65
C LEU A 311 52.90 2.74 20.36
N LEU A 312 51.80 3.27 19.81
CA LEU A 312 50.64 2.43 19.47
C LEU A 312 50.95 1.48 18.31
N GLU A 313 51.71 1.92 17.30
CA GLU A 313 52.13 1.08 16.19
C GLU A 313 52.94 -0.14 16.67
N GLU A 314 53.86 0.06 17.63
CA GLU A 314 54.63 -1.03 18.23
C GLU A 314 53.74 -1.98 19.06
N LEU A 315 52.75 -1.45 19.79
CA LEU A 315 51.78 -2.27 20.54
C LEU A 315 50.88 -3.12 19.63
N LEU A 316 50.50 -2.60 18.47
CA LEU A 316 49.74 -3.35 17.47
C LEU A 316 50.61 -4.44 16.81
N GLY A 317 51.91 -4.19 16.63
CA GLY A 317 52.85 -5.14 16.04
C GLY A 317 53.37 -6.25 16.97
N THR A 318 53.09 -6.19 18.28
CA THR A 318 53.68 -7.11 19.27
C THR A 318 52.63 -7.84 20.11
N GLU A 319 52.61 -9.17 20.09
CA GLU A 319 51.65 -9.96 20.89
C GLU A 319 51.92 -9.95 22.40
N GLY A 320 53.15 -9.65 22.82
CA GLY A 320 53.58 -9.81 24.22
C GLY A 320 53.02 -8.79 25.22
N GLU A 321 52.39 -7.70 24.76
CA GLU A 321 51.93 -6.59 25.61
C GLU A 321 50.43 -6.26 25.38
N SER A 322 49.61 -7.29 25.14
CA SER A 322 48.17 -7.14 24.86
C SER A 322 47.41 -6.34 25.91
N GLU A 323 47.70 -6.53 27.21
CA GLU A 323 47.07 -5.73 28.29
C GLU A 323 47.26 -4.22 28.05
N LYS A 324 48.47 -3.78 27.67
CA LYS A 324 48.74 -2.34 27.44
C LYS A 324 48.09 -1.83 26.17
N ARG A 325 48.07 -2.65 25.12
CA ARG A 325 47.40 -2.34 23.86
C ARG A 325 45.91 -2.12 24.08
N ASP A 326 45.24 -3.07 24.73
CA ASP A 326 43.79 -3.04 24.93
C ASP A 326 43.41 -1.83 25.82
N LEU A 327 44.22 -1.52 26.85
CA LEU A 327 44.05 -0.31 27.67
C LEU A 327 44.21 1.00 26.88
N PHE A 328 45.14 1.06 25.92
CA PHE A 328 45.28 2.21 25.03
C PHE A 328 44.02 2.36 24.17
N ILE A 329 43.56 1.28 23.55
CA ILE A 329 42.37 1.30 22.68
C ILE A 329 41.11 1.70 23.47
N GLU A 330 40.91 1.17 24.68
CA GLU A 330 39.83 1.59 25.58
C GLU A 330 39.87 3.12 25.84
N GLN A 331 41.06 3.68 26.05
CA GLN A 331 41.23 5.11 26.32
C GLN A 331 40.95 5.99 25.10
N LEU A 332 41.07 5.47 23.88
CA LEU A 332 40.69 6.20 22.66
C LEU A 332 39.16 6.27 22.47
N SER A 333 38.41 5.42 23.16
CA SER A 333 36.96 5.25 23.00
C SER A 333 36.12 6.20 23.89
N ASP A 334 36.71 7.29 24.39
CA ASP A 334 36.09 8.21 25.36
C ASP A 334 35.31 9.39 24.74
N GLU A 335 35.20 9.43 23.41
CA GLU A 335 34.52 10.47 22.61
C GLU A 335 35.10 11.89 22.76
N ASP A 336 36.32 12.02 23.33
CA ASP A 336 37.01 13.29 23.49
C ASP A 336 37.67 13.79 22.19
N GLU A 337 37.71 15.12 22.02
CA GLU A 337 38.28 15.75 20.83
C GLU A 337 39.74 15.38 20.57
N ARG A 338 40.56 15.23 21.62
CA ARG A 338 41.98 14.86 21.45
C ARG A 338 42.13 13.37 21.11
N SER A 339 41.33 12.50 21.72
CA SER A 339 41.27 11.07 21.38
C SER A 339 40.84 10.89 19.93
N TRP A 340 39.84 11.64 19.48
CA TRP A 340 39.45 11.66 18.08
C TRP A 340 40.57 12.15 17.17
N ALA A 341 41.19 13.29 17.48
CA ALA A 341 42.28 13.83 16.65
C ALA A 341 43.42 12.80 16.51
N PHE A 342 43.67 12.02 17.56
CA PHE A 342 44.58 10.89 17.52
C PHE A 342 44.09 9.78 16.57
N ILE A 343 42.85 9.30 16.72
CA ILE A 343 42.26 8.25 15.86
C ILE A 343 42.28 8.67 14.38
N ASP A 344 41.79 9.86 14.08
CA ASP A 344 41.65 10.39 12.71
C ASP A 344 43.03 10.55 12.05
N GLY A 345 44.03 11.06 12.78
CA GLY A 345 45.39 11.12 12.23
C GLY A 345 46.07 9.75 12.12
N PHE A 346 45.82 8.84 13.07
CA PHE A 346 46.51 7.55 13.13
C PHE A 346 46.07 6.58 12.02
N ILE A 347 44.81 6.63 11.60
CA ILE A 347 44.26 5.77 10.54
C ILE A 347 45.02 5.92 9.22
N ASP A 348 45.51 7.12 8.91
CA ASP A 348 46.23 7.38 7.66
C ASP A 348 47.70 6.93 7.70
N VAL A 349 48.26 6.66 8.88
CA VAL A 349 49.71 6.39 9.06
C VAL A 349 50.02 4.98 9.56
N THR A 350 49.07 4.30 10.20
CA THR A 350 49.29 2.96 10.78
C THR A 350 49.50 1.88 9.70
N LYS A 351 50.39 0.92 9.97
CA LYS A 351 50.55 -0.26 9.09
C LYS A 351 49.63 -1.41 9.52
N ASN A 352 49.07 -1.34 10.71
CA ASN A 352 48.21 -2.36 11.31
C ASN A 352 46.75 -1.91 11.36
N LEU A 353 46.28 -1.28 10.26
CA LEU A 353 44.96 -0.65 10.18
C LEU A 353 43.81 -1.62 10.52
N GLU A 354 43.85 -2.85 9.99
CA GLU A 354 42.84 -3.88 10.27
C GLU A 354 42.73 -4.16 11.77
N LEU A 355 43.84 -4.53 12.41
CA LEU A 355 43.85 -4.82 13.85
C LEU A 355 43.43 -3.61 14.69
N PHE A 356 43.89 -2.41 14.32
CA PHE A 356 43.51 -1.19 15.02
C PHE A 356 41.99 -0.95 14.99
N ILE A 357 41.38 -1.05 13.81
CA ILE A 357 39.96 -0.80 13.62
C ILE A 357 39.11 -1.87 14.29
N THR A 358 39.50 -3.14 14.20
CA THR A 358 38.79 -4.24 14.88
C THR A 358 38.77 -4.02 16.39
N LEU A 359 39.93 -3.76 17.00
CA LEU A 359 40.01 -3.50 18.45
C LEU A 359 39.23 -2.25 18.86
N LEU A 360 39.32 -1.18 18.06
CA LEU A 360 38.62 0.07 18.35
C LEU A 360 37.10 -0.10 18.27
N ALA A 361 36.60 -0.85 17.27
CA ALA A 361 35.19 -1.15 17.12
C ALA A 361 34.65 -2.00 18.27
N GLU A 362 35.41 -3.00 18.73
CA GLU A 362 35.07 -3.82 19.90
C GLU A 362 34.98 -2.97 21.17
N ALA A 363 35.92 -2.04 21.36
CA ALA A 363 35.94 -1.15 22.52
C ALA A 363 34.88 -0.03 22.45
N TRP A 364 34.47 0.38 21.25
CA TRP A 364 33.57 1.51 21.04
C TRP A 364 32.32 1.17 20.20
N PRO A 365 31.29 0.52 20.80
CA PRO A 365 30.06 0.16 20.09
C PRO A 365 29.25 1.32 19.50
N ARG A 366 29.56 2.58 19.86
CA ARG A 366 28.91 3.80 19.34
C ARG A 366 29.76 4.54 18.30
N MET A 367 30.87 3.97 17.87
CA MET A 367 31.83 4.60 16.97
C MET A 367 31.15 5.18 15.71
N TRP A 368 30.36 4.38 14.99
CA TRP A 368 29.69 4.88 13.79
C TRP A 368 28.68 6.00 14.07
N LEU A 369 27.89 5.89 15.14
CA LEU A 369 26.92 6.92 15.52
C LEU A 369 27.62 8.25 15.82
N TYR A 370 28.80 8.21 16.43
CA TYR A 370 29.61 9.40 16.67
C TYR A 370 30.17 9.98 15.36
N ILE A 371 30.69 9.13 14.46
CA ILE A 371 31.26 9.55 13.17
C ILE A 371 30.19 10.17 12.26
N SER A 372 29.05 9.50 12.12
CA SER A 372 27.94 9.91 11.24
C SER A 372 27.35 11.26 11.67
N ASN A 373 27.13 11.47 12.98
CA ASN A 373 26.57 12.71 13.52
C ASN A 373 27.55 13.89 13.56
N ARG A 374 28.83 13.66 13.27
CA ARG A 374 29.82 14.73 13.36
C ARG A 374 29.77 15.65 12.15
N ALA A 375 29.39 16.90 12.38
CA ALA A 375 29.28 17.92 11.35
C ALA A 375 30.65 18.39 10.80
N THR A 376 31.74 18.23 11.57
CA THR A 376 33.09 18.66 11.15
C THR A 376 33.74 17.71 10.14
N LEU A 377 33.23 16.48 9.98
CA LEU A 377 33.77 15.52 9.03
C LEU A 377 33.14 15.71 7.65
N SER A 378 33.98 15.76 6.63
CA SER A 378 33.53 15.74 5.24
C SER A 378 32.88 14.41 4.90
N TYR A 379 32.02 14.43 3.88
CA TYR A 379 31.43 13.21 3.31
C TYR A 379 32.51 12.18 2.93
N GLU A 380 33.53 12.61 2.19
CA GLU A 380 34.67 11.76 1.80
C GLU A 380 35.34 11.06 2.98
N ARG A 381 35.49 11.76 4.12
CA ARG A 381 36.10 11.18 5.31
C ARG A 381 35.16 10.16 5.95
N LYS A 382 33.86 10.44 6.05
CA LYS A 382 32.84 9.48 6.54
C LYS A 382 32.79 8.23 5.66
N SER A 383 32.84 8.37 4.35
CA SER A 383 32.87 7.25 3.39
C SER A 383 34.16 6.43 3.51
N HIS A 384 35.30 7.06 3.83
CA HIS A 384 36.54 6.34 4.15
C HIS A 384 36.37 5.46 5.40
N TYR A 385 35.77 6.01 6.46
CA TYR A 385 35.44 5.22 7.66
C TYR A 385 34.48 4.07 7.35
N LEU A 386 33.40 4.33 6.60
CA LEU A 386 32.47 3.28 6.17
C LEU A 386 33.20 2.12 5.49
N LEU A 387 34.06 2.43 4.51
CA LEU A 387 34.83 1.42 3.77
C LEU A 387 35.71 0.59 4.71
N VAL A 388 36.43 1.24 5.61
CA VAL A 388 37.35 0.59 6.54
C VAL A 388 36.60 -0.29 7.55
N LEU A 389 35.48 0.18 8.07
CA LEU A 389 34.62 -0.57 9.00
C LEU A 389 34.03 -1.82 8.30
N VAL A 390 33.42 -1.65 7.13
CA VAL A 390 32.81 -2.76 6.38
C VAL A 390 33.84 -3.80 5.96
N ARG A 391 35.06 -3.37 5.63
CA ARG A 391 36.15 -4.25 5.19
C ARG A 391 36.68 -5.15 6.31
N PHE A 392 36.88 -4.60 7.52
CA PHE A 392 37.63 -5.29 8.58
C PHE A 392 36.77 -5.85 9.72
N ILE A 393 35.58 -5.30 9.95
CA ILE A 393 34.74 -5.68 11.09
C ILE A 393 33.81 -6.83 10.69
N ASP A 394 33.54 -7.76 11.60
CA ASP A 394 32.55 -8.82 11.42
C ASP A 394 31.11 -8.28 11.33
N ILE A 395 30.20 -9.09 10.78
CA ILE A 395 28.82 -8.64 10.53
C ILE A 395 28.07 -8.39 11.85
N ASP A 396 28.24 -9.23 12.86
CA ASP A 396 27.52 -9.10 14.14
C ASP A 396 27.89 -7.78 14.84
N SER A 397 29.16 -7.41 14.80
CA SER A 397 29.66 -6.14 15.33
C SER A 397 29.16 -4.93 14.52
N LEU A 398 29.11 -5.02 13.18
CA LEU A 398 28.53 -3.96 12.34
C LEU A 398 27.04 -3.75 12.63
N VAL A 399 26.28 -4.84 12.79
CA VAL A 399 24.86 -4.80 13.17
C VAL A 399 24.70 -4.17 14.56
N ALA A 400 25.53 -4.54 15.54
CA ALA A 400 25.51 -3.95 16.87
C ALA A 400 25.86 -2.44 16.88
N MET A 401 26.64 -2.00 15.87
CA MET A 401 27.04 -0.61 15.67
C MET A 401 25.97 0.22 14.94
N ASN A 402 25.04 -0.40 14.21
CA ASN A 402 23.91 0.26 13.54
C ASN A 402 22.83 0.76 14.52
N ARG A 403 23.22 1.61 15.47
CA ARG A 403 22.31 2.24 16.42
C ARG A 403 21.56 3.37 15.74
N GLU A 404 20.26 3.47 16.05
CA GLU A 404 19.36 4.48 15.45
C GLU A 404 19.31 4.40 13.91
N SER A 405 19.59 3.22 13.35
CA SER A 405 19.69 3.00 11.90
C SER A 405 20.71 3.92 11.21
N SER A 406 21.67 4.48 11.95
CA SER A 406 22.62 5.47 11.42
C SER A 406 23.56 4.92 10.35
N LEU A 407 23.87 3.62 10.36
CA LEU A 407 24.70 2.97 9.35
C LEU A 407 23.89 2.66 8.09
N SER A 408 22.70 2.08 8.26
CA SER A 408 21.82 1.78 7.13
C SER A 408 21.39 3.08 6.41
N HIS A 409 20.94 4.08 7.16
CA HIS A 409 20.52 5.37 6.60
C HIS A 409 21.63 6.07 5.82
N PHE A 410 22.87 6.04 6.33
CA PHE A 410 24.00 6.62 5.59
C PHE A 410 24.28 5.86 4.28
N ILE A 411 24.16 4.53 4.28
CA ILE A 411 24.39 3.73 3.06
C ILE A 411 23.27 3.96 2.04
N GLU A 412 22.02 4.06 2.49
CA GLU A 412 20.82 4.22 1.63
C GLU A 412 20.68 5.64 1.05
N GLU A 413 20.97 6.69 1.82
CA GLU A 413 20.84 8.08 1.36
C GLU A 413 21.92 8.48 0.35
N ASN A 414 23.10 7.88 0.44
CA ASN A 414 24.24 8.26 -0.39
C ASN A 414 24.34 7.34 -1.61
N GLU A 415 24.08 7.90 -2.79
CA GLU A 415 23.95 7.13 -4.03
C GLU A 415 25.23 6.39 -4.46
N ASP A 416 26.42 6.86 -4.08
CA ASP A 416 27.70 6.22 -4.41
C ASP A 416 28.18 5.20 -3.37
N SER A 417 27.40 4.92 -2.31
CA SER A 417 27.82 4.02 -1.21
C SER A 417 28.25 2.64 -1.70
N LEU A 418 27.48 2.02 -2.60
CA LEU A 418 27.83 0.72 -3.18
C LEU A 418 29.11 0.79 -4.04
N GLN A 419 29.32 1.88 -4.79
CA GLN A 419 30.56 2.08 -5.54
C GLN A 419 31.78 2.21 -4.63
N ARG A 420 31.65 2.90 -3.50
CA ARG A 420 32.73 3.04 -2.50
C ARG A 420 33.10 1.68 -1.92
N LEU A 421 32.13 0.78 -1.77
CA LEU A 421 32.31 -0.58 -1.28
C LEU A 421 32.74 -1.59 -2.36
N ALA A 422 32.87 -1.19 -3.62
CA ALA A 422 33.22 -2.08 -4.74
C ALA A 422 34.60 -2.76 -4.60
N SER A 423 35.47 -2.26 -3.70
CA SER A 423 36.77 -2.86 -3.39
C SER A 423 36.73 -3.89 -2.25
N VAL A 424 35.57 -4.07 -1.61
CA VAL A 424 35.32 -5.08 -0.58
C VAL A 424 34.81 -6.36 -1.27
N ASP A 425 35.07 -7.51 -0.64
CA ASP A 425 34.56 -8.79 -1.11
C ASP A 425 33.02 -8.78 -1.26
N ALA A 426 32.52 -9.33 -2.36
CA ALA A 426 31.10 -9.29 -2.71
C ALA A 426 30.22 -10.01 -1.68
N ASP A 427 30.67 -11.15 -1.13
CA ASP A 427 29.91 -11.90 -0.11
C ASP A 427 29.77 -11.09 1.18
N LYS A 428 30.82 -10.32 1.51
CA LYS A 428 30.79 -9.42 2.66
C LYS A 428 29.80 -8.26 2.45
N VAL A 429 29.83 -7.62 1.28
CA VAL A 429 28.89 -6.53 0.94
C VAL A 429 27.45 -7.04 0.94
N TYR A 430 27.21 -8.20 0.33
CA TYR A 430 25.92 -8.87 0.35
C TYR A 430 25.44 -9.17 1.78
N SER A 431 26.32 -9.69 2.64
CA SER A 431 25.99 -9.93 4.04
C SER A 431 25.60 -8.63 4.77
N VAL A 432 26.29 -7.51 4.49
CA VAL A 432 25.94 -6.21 5.06
C VAL A 432 24.56 -5.75 4.59
N ILE A 433 24.25 -5.90 3.30
CA ILE A 433 22.93 -5.57 2.73
C ILE A 433 21.82 -6.36 3.42
N ASN A 434 22.01 -7.67 3.59
CA ASN A 434 21.01 -8.55 4.16
C ASN A 434 20.81 -8.31 5.67
N TRP A 435 21.90 -8.27 6.44
CA TRP A 435 21.81 -8.14 7.91
C TRP A 435 21.43 -6.76 8.41
N LEU A 436 21.70 -5.71 7.63
CA LEU A 436 21.22 -4.36 7.92
C LEU A 436 19.85 -4.07 7.27
N ASP A 437 19.27 -5.02 6.54
CA ASP A 437 17.99 -4.91 5.84
C ASP A 437 17.93 -3.70 4.89
N LEU A 438 18.99 -3.48 4.11
CA LEU A 438 19.13 -2.28 3.28
C LEU A 438 18.17 -2.29 2.09
N ARG A 439 17.50 -1.16 1.83
CA ARG A 439 16.68 -0.91 0.65
C ARG A 439 17.09 0.39 -0.05
N PHE A 440 17.42 0.30 -1.33
CA PHE A 440 17.97 1.42 -2.07
C PHE A 440 16.93 2.11 -2.96
N ASP A 441 16.57 3.36 -2.62
CA ASP A 441 15.74 4.22 -3.47
C ASP A 441 16.55 5.00 -4.50
N ASN A 442 17.84 5.21 -4.26
CA ASN A 442 18.74 5.87 -5.20
C ASN A 442 20.19 5.39 -5.02
N ALA A 443 20.60 4.32 -5.70
CA ALA A 443 21.96 3.78 -5.64
C ALA A 443 22.59 3.66 -7.04
N ILE A 444 23.83 4.12 -7.18
CA ILE A 444 24.61 4.03 -8.41
C ILE A 444 25.19 2.62 -8.46
N ILE A 445 24.77 1.84 -9.45
CA ILE A 445 25.18 0.43 -9.61
C ILE A 445 26.28 0.26 -10.67
N GLU A 446 26.61 1.30 -11.43
CA GLU A 446 27.76 1.24 -12.34
C GLU A 446 29.04 0.95 -11.56
N LYS A 447 29.86 0.02 -12.05
CA LYS A 447 31.15 -0.40 -11.41
C LYS A 447 31.00 -1.07 -10.04
N VAL A 448 29.79 -1.41 -9.61
CA VAL A 448 29.56 -2.32 -8.48
C VAL A 448 29.75 -3.76 -8.97
N PRO A 449 30.33 -4.68 -8.16
CA PRO A 449 30.43 -6.10 -8.52
C PRO A 449 29.06 -6.68 -8.91
N ARG A 450 29.03 -7.46 -9.99
CA ARG A 450 27.78 -7.96 -10.57
C ARG A 450 27.01 -8.84 -9.59
N GLU A 451 27.71 -9.61 -8.79
CA GLU A 451 27.17 -10.50 -7.76
C GLU A 451 26.35 -9.72 -6.72
N VAL A 452 26.78 -8.51 -6.36
CA VAL A 452 26.05 -7.64 -5.42
C VAL A 452 24.81 -7.04 -6.09
N VAL A 453 24.92 -6.64 -7.35
CA VAL A 453 23.79 -6.06 -8.11
C VAL A 453 22.72 -7.11 -8.37
N ASP A 454 23.11 -8.31 -8.80
CA ASP A 454 22.22 -9.44 -9.04
C ASP A 454 21.48 -9.80 -7.74
N ALA A 455 22.16 -9.83 -6.59
CA ALA A 455 21.53 -10.04 -5.29
C ALA A 455 20.52 -8.95 -4.91
N ILE A 456 20.81 -7.66 -5.18
CA ILE A 456 19.86 -6.56 -4.95
C ILE A 456 18.59 -6.76 -5.79
N ILE A 457 18.74 -7.24 -7.03
CA ILE A 457 17.62 -7.47 -7.95
C ILE A 457 16.81 -8.70 -7.54
N GLU A 458 17.47 -9.84 -7.30
CA GLU A 458 16.84 -11.12 -6.95
C GLU A 458 16.08 -11.03 -5.61
N GLU A 459 16.63 -10.32 -4.63
CA GLU A 459 15.98 -10.11 -3.32
C GLU A 459 15.08 -8.86 -3.26
N SER A 460 14.89 -8.15 -4.37
CA SER A 460 14.03 -6.94 -4.42
C SER A 460 14.45 -5.84 -3.42
N ARG A 461 15.75 -5.64 -3.20
CA ARG A 461 16.33 -4.67 -2.24
C ARG A 461 16.39 -3.23 -2.78
N TYR A 462 15.47 -2.85 -3.66
CA TYR A 462 15.42 -1.53 -4.29
C TYR A 462 14.02 -0.94 -4.25
N GLY A 463 13.94 0.39 -4.30
CA GLY A 463 12.69 1.12 -4.44
C GLY A 463 12.13 1.06 -5.86
N ILE A 464 10.80 0.92 -5.98
CA ILE A 464 10.13 0.99 -7.29
C ILE A 464 9.97 2.47 -7.65
N ASN A 465 11.02 3.02 -8.26
CA ASN A 465 11.03 4.38 -8.75
C ASN A 465 11.81 4.48 -10.07
N LEU A 466 11.58 5.57 -10.79
CA LEU A 466 12.15 5.78 -12.12
C LEU A 466 13.69 5.75 -12.12
N THR A 467 14.33 6.29 -11.07
CA THR A 467 15.80 6.37 -10.98
C THR A 467 16.42 4.99 -10.87
N MET A 468 15.93 4.14 -9.95
CA MET A 468 16.45 2.80 -9.76
C MET A 468 16.14 1.89 -10.95
N LEU A 469 14.91 1.92 -11.47
CA LEU A 469 14.56 1.10 -12.64
C LEU A 469 15.40 1.46 -13.86
N LYS A 470 15.65 2.75 -14.14
CA LYS A 470 16.56 3.16 -15.21
C LYS A 470 17.97 2.62 -15.03
N ARG A 471 18.51 2.68 -13.80
CA ARG A 471 19.85 2.19 -13.49
C ARG A 471 19.93 0.67 -13.68
N ILE A 472 18.95 -0.07 -13.16
CA ILE A 472 18.84 -1.54 -13.29
C ILE A 472 18.70 -1.96 -14.76
N VAL A 473 17.78 -1.35 -15.51
CA VAL A 473 17.59 -1.62 -16.95
C VAL A 473 18.87 -1.29 -17.71
N LYS A 474 19.55 -0.18 -17.41
CA LYS A 474 20.83 0.18 -18.04
C LYS A 474 21.94 -0.83 -17.75
N PHE A 475 21.96 -1.41 -16.56
CA PHE A 475 22.93 -2.43 -16.18
C PHE A 475 22.71 -3.75 -16.93
N LEU A 476 21.44 -4.16 -17.09
CA LEU A 476 21.07 -5.42 -17.73
C LEU A 476 21.04 -5.33 -19.25
N ASN A 477 20.39 -4.30 -19.80
CA ASN A 477 20.28 -4.04 -21.23
C ASN A 477 20.25 -2.53 -21.54
N PRO A 478 21.41 -1.92 -21.88
CA PRO A 478 21.54 -0.49 -22.18
C PRO A 478 20.61 0.03 -23.30
N ASP A 479 20.22 -0.83 -24.24
CA ASP A 479 19.41 -0.43 -25.40
C ASP A 479 17.94 -0.12 -25.02
N LEU A 480 17.45 -0.69 -23.91
CA LEU A 480 16.08 -0.55 -23.43
C LEU A 480 15.87 0.67 -22.50
N VAL A 481 16.94 1.35 -22.08
CA VAL A 481 16.89 2.42 -21.06
C VAL A 481 15.98 3.57 -21.46
N ALA A 482 15.97 3.93 -22.75
CA ALA A 482 15.11 4.99 -23.26
C ALA A 482 13.61 4.65 -23.14
N GLY A 483 13.28 3.36 -23.12
CA GLY A 483 11.91 2.88 -22.95
C GLY A 483 11.36 3.09 -21.54
N VAL A 484 12.21 3.10 -20.51
CA VAL A 484 11.77 3.19 -19.09
C VAL A 484 11.04 4.50 -18.79
N GLU A 485 11.29 5.58 -19.53
CA GLU A 485 10.59 6.87 -19.36
C GLU A 485 9.25 6.94 -20.07
N ASN A 486 9.13 6.28 -21.22
CA ASN A 486 7.98 6.46 -22.12
C ASN A 486 7.04 5.25 -22.11
N ARG A 487 7.56 4.05 -21.88
CA ARG A 487 6.84 2.77 -21.89
C ARG A 487 7.39 1.85 -20.79
N PRO A 488 7.26 2.26 -19.51
CA PRO A 488 7.91 1.59 -18.40
C PRO A 488 7.48 0.13 -18.26
N TYR A 489 6.20 -0.20 -18.39
CA TYR A 489 5.72 -1.56 -18.13
C TYR A 489 6.14 -2.54 -19.24
N SER A 490 5.98 -2.14 -20.50
CA SER A 490 6.45 -2.86 -21.68
C SER A 490 7.96 -3.02 -21.69
N THR A 491 8.71 -1.99 -21.29
CA THR A 491 10.18 -2.09 -21.21
C THR A 491 10.62 -3.14 -20.20
N LEU A 492 9.91 -3.26 -19.07
CA LEU A 492 10.19 -4.29 -18.07
C LEU A 492 9.79 -5.69 -18.56
N ASN A 493 8.72 -5.83 -19.33
CA ASN A 493 8.35 -7.10 -19.96
C ASN A 493 9.37 -7.52 -21.05
N GLU A 494 9.82 -6.58 -21.88
CA GLU A 494 10.88 -6.78 -22.89
C GLU A 494 12.25 -7.15 -22.28
N LEU A 495 12.49 -6.79 -21.01
CA LEU A 495 13.73 -7.13 -20.31
C LEU A 495 13.83 -8.63 -19.96
N GLU A 496 12.70 -9.34 -19.94
CA GLU A 496 12.61 -10.79 -19.64
C GLU A 496 13.26 -11.17 -18.28
N CYS A 497 13.19 -10.26 -17.29
CA CYS A 497 13.73 -10.49 -15.95
C CYS A 497 12.60 -10.75 -14.94
N ASP A 498 12.36 -12.03 -14.64
CA ASP A 498 11.27 -12.47 -13.77
C ASP A 498 11.29 -11.83 -12.38
N SER A 499 12.47 -11.66 -11.77
CA SER A 499 12.60 -11.06 -10.43
C SER A 499 12.09 -9.62 -10.39
N ILE A 500 12.40 -8.82 -11.42
CA ILE A 500 11.97 -7.41 -11.50
C ILE A 500 10.46 -7.35 -11.76
N LEU A 501 9.97 -8.13 -12.71
CA LEU A 501 8.55 -8.19 -13.03
C LEU A 501 7.72 -8.65 -11.83
N GLN A 502 8.18 -9.68 -11.11
CA GLN A 502 7.50 -10.16 -9.92
C GLN A 502 7.49 -9.10 -8.80
N ASN A 503 8.60 -8.37 -8.61
CA ASN A 503 8.65 -7.29 -7.63
C ASN A 503 7.64 -6.17 -7.95
N VAL A 504 7.61 -5.72 -9.20
CA VAL A 504 6.64 -4.71 -9.67
C VAL A 504 5.20 -5.21 -9.54
N ARG A 505 4.94 -6.46 -9.93
CA ARG A 505 3.62 -7.09 -9.85
C ARG A 505 3.12 -7.29 -8.41
N ASN A 506 4.03 -7.49 -7.44
CA ASN A 506 3.67 -7.56 -6.03
C ASN A 506 3.38 -6.19 -5.41
N HIS A 507 3.86 -5.11 -6.03
CA HIS A 507 3.77 -3.73 -5.54
C HIS A 507 3.20 -2.78 -6.61
N ILE A 508 2.19 -3.25 -7.36
CA ILE A 508 1.52 -2.48 -8.43
C ILE A 508 1.07 -1.08 -7.97
N PRO A 509 0.53 -0.87 -6.75
CA PRO A 509 0.19 0.48 -6.29
C PRO A 509 1.38 1.43 -6.25
N GLU A 510 2.57 0.96 -5.84
CA GLU A 510 3.79 1.79 -5.83
C GLU A 510 4.21 2.12 -7.27
N PHE A 511 4.20 1.13 -8.17
CA PHE A 511 4.55 1.33 -9.58
C PHE A 511 3.63 2.35 -10.27
N VAL A 512 2.32 2.22 -10.11
CA VAL A 512 1.35 3.14 -10.75
C VAL A 512 1.51 4.57 -10.21
N ASN A 513 1.65 4.75 -8.90
CA ASN A 513 1.75 6.08 -8.30
C ASN A 513 3.12 6.76 -8.51
N GLU A 514 4.21 6.01 -8.41
CA GLU A 514 5.56 6.58 -8.48
C GLU A 514 6.09 6.71 -9.92
N ILE A 515 5.58 5.91 -10.85
CA ILE A 515 6.09 5.87 -12.24
C ILE A 515 5.01 6.30 -13.22
N VAL A 516 3.91 5.56 -13.35
CA VAL A 516 2.87 5.83 -14.37
C VAL A 516 2.28 7.24 -14.21
N ALA A 517 2.01 7.68 -12.98
CA ALA A 517 1.45 9.00 -12.68
C ALA A 517 2.39 10.19 -12.99
N GLN A 518 3.68 9.95 -13.31
CA GLN A 518 4.66 11.03 -13.52
C GLN A 518 4.60 11.65 -14.93
N GLY A 519 3.94 11.02 -15.89
CA GLY A 519 4.00 11.44 -17.29
C GLY A 519 2.93 10.83 -18.18
N SER A 520 3.06 11.03 -19.49
CA SER A 520 2.24 10.35 -20.49
C SER A 520 3.02 9.13 -20.97
N MET A 521 2.45 7.95 -20.78
CA MET A 521 3.06 6.67 -21.11
C MET A 521 2.47 6.13 -22.43
N ASP A 522 3.26 5.34 -23.13
CA ASP A 522 3.01 4.75 -24.46
C ASP A 522 3.37 3.26 -24.42
N ASP A 523 2.93 2.58 -23.35
CA ASP A 523 3.06 1.12 -23.20
C ASP A 523 2.20 0.37 -24.24
N LEU A 524 2.61 -0.84 -24.58
CA LEU A 524 1.93 -1.70 -25.56
C LEU A 524 0.54 -2.12 -25.03
N GLU A 525 -0.39 -2.34 -25.95
CA GLU A 525 -1.79 -2.66 -25.62
C GLU A 525 -1.93 -3.86 -24.67
N ASP A 526 -1.24 -4.97 -24.95
CA ASP A 526 -1.27 -6.18 -24.11
C ASP A 526 -0.70 -5.93 -22.71
N ASP A 527 0.29 -5.05 -22.59
CA ASP A 527 0.95 -4.74 -21.33
C ASP A 527 0.07 -3.83 -20.46
N VAL A 528 -0.59 -2.83 -21.06
CA VAL A 528 -1.57 -2.00 -20.35
C VAL A 528 -2.77 -2.85 -19.93
N ALA A 529 -3.22 -3.81 -20.75
CA ALA A 529 -4.28 -4.73 -20.38
C ALA A 529 -3.92 -5.56 -19.13
N ASP A 530 -2.71 -6.13 -19.04
CA ASP A 530 -2.24 -6.85 -17.83
C ASP A 530 -2.14 -5.90 -16.62
N LEU A 531 -1.73 -4.65 -16.81
CA LEU A 531 -1.69 -3.65 -15.74
C LEU A 531 -3.10 -3.30 -15.22
N LEU A 532 -4.08 -3.16 -16.12
CA LEU A 532 -5.49 -2.96 -15.77
C LEU A 532 -6.07 -4.18 -15.04
N GLU A 533 -5.74 -5.40 -15.47
CA GLU A 533 -6.15 -6.64 -14.80
C GLU A 533 -5.67 -6.66 -13.34
N ARG A 534 -4.42 -6.24 -13.11
CA ARG A 534 -3.81 -6.19 -11.76
C ARG A 534 -4.34 -5.07 -10.87
N THR A 535 -4.88 -4.01 -11.47
CA THR A 535 -5.41 -2.84 -10.75
C THR A 535 -6.94 -2.86 -10.59
N ILE A 536 -7.62 -3.88 -11.13
CA ILE A 536 -9.08 -3.95 -11.22
C ILE A 536 -9.81 -3.78 -9.87
N ASP A 537 -9.19 -4.22 -8.77
CA ASP A 537 -9.78 -4.12 -7.42
C ASP A 537 -9.65 -2.71 -6.81
N ASN A 538 -8.99 -1.76 -7.48
CA ASN A 538 -8.76 -0.41 -6.99
C ASN A 538 -9.01 0.64 -8.07
N ALA A 539 -10.18 1.28 -8.01
CA ALA A 539 -10.60 2.30 -8.96
C ALA A 539 -9.63 3.46 -9.13
N MET A 540 -9.03 3.93 -8.03
CA MET A 540 -8.07 5.02 -8.12
C MET A 540 -6.82 4.63 -8.91
N LEU A 541 -6.40 3.35 -8.89
CA LEU A 541 -5.20 2.92 -9.61
C LEU A 541 -5.45 2.74 -11.10
N TYR A 542 -6.53 2.06 -11.50
CA TYR A 542 -6.81 1.92 -12.93
C TYR A 542 -7.18 3.27 -13.57
N ASP A 543 -7.81 4.21 -12.84
CA ASP A 543 -8.08 5.56 -13.34
C ASP A 543 -6.77 6.33 -13.63
N ILE A 544 -5.74 6.15 -12.80
CA ILE A 544 -4.40 6.69 -13.07
C ILE A 544 -3.82 6.05 -14.34
N VAL A 545 -3.90 4.73 -14.48
CA VAL A 545 -3.41 4.04 -15.68
C VAL A 545 -4.11 4.57 -16.94
N LEU A 546 -5.44 4.65 -16.94
CA LEU A 546 -6.21 5.13 -18.10
C LEU A 546 -5.91 6.59 -18.47
N SER A 547 -5.73 7.46 -17.48
CA SER A 547 -5.48 8.88 -17.71
C SER A 547 -4.05 9.18 -18.18
N HIS A 548 -3.08 8.34 -17.81
CA HIS A 548 -1.67 8.54 -18.13
C HIS A 548 -1.18 7.72 -19.33
N GLU A 549 -1.82 6.59 -19.66
CA GLU A 549 -1.50 5.80 -20.86
C GLU A 549 -2.17 6.37 -22.12
N THR A 550 -1.45 6.42 -23.24
CA THR A 550 -1.96 6.88 -24.55
C THR A 550 -2.77 5.82 -25.30
N VAL A 551 -2.73 4.57 -24.86
CA VAL A 551 -3.33 3.42 -25.54
C VAL A 551 -4.82 3.60 -25.82
N CYS A 552 -5.27 3.08 -26.95
CA CYS A 552 -6.67 2.92 -27.31
C CYS A 552 -6.88 1.47 -27.75
N PHE A 553 -7.68 0.71 -27.02
CA PHE A 553 -7.84 -0.73 -27.23
C PHE A 553 -8.75 -1.04 -28.42
N GLU A 554 -8.36 -2.00 -29.26
CA GLU A 554 -9.17 -2.44 -30.40
C GLU A 554 -10.37 -3.27 -29.98
N ASP A 555 -10.19 -4.13 -28.98
CA ASP A 555 -11.19 -5.08 -28.49
C ASP A 555 -11.41 -4.88 -26.99
N ILE A 556 -12.64 -4.53 -26.58
CA ILE A 556 -12.95 -4.32 -25.16
C ILE A 556 -12.76 -5.59 -24.32
N LEU A 557 -12.82 -6.78 -24.92
CA LEU A 557 -12.59 -8.04 -24.22
C LEU A 557 -11.14 -8.23 -23.79
N SER A 558 -10.17 -7.56 -24.42
CA SER A 558 -8.76 -7.62 -24.01
C SER A 558 -8.58 -7.00 -22.62
N CYS A 559 -9.40 -6.03 -22.25
CA CYS A 559 -9.41 -5.39 -20.95
C CYS A 559 -10.22 -6.20 -19.92
N CYS A 560 -9.67 -7.30 -19.43
CA CYS A 560 -10.26 -8.10 -18.34
C CYS A 560 -11.55 -8.89 -18.72
N GLY A 561 -11.76 -9.22 -19.99
CA GLY A 561 -12.92 -10.02 -20.42
C GLY A 561 -12.96 -11.42 -19.79
N ASN A 562 -11.80 -12.02 -19.53
CA ASN A 562 -11.63 -13.27 -18.78
C ASN A 562 -12.14 -13.20 -17.33
N LEU A 563 -12.18 -12.01 -16.72
CA LEU A 563 -12.57 -11.81 -15.32
C LEU A 563 -14.06 -11.48 -15.13
N VAL A 564 -14.84 -11.33 -16.20
CA VAL A 564 -16.27 -10.95 -16.13
C VAL A 564 -17.07 -11.94 -15.29
N SER A 565 -16.75 -13.23 -15.34
CA SER A 565 -17.44 -14.27 -14.54
C SER A 565 -17.21 -14.12 -13.04
N ASP A 566 -16.03 -13.64 -12.65
CA ASP A 566 -15.55 -13.68 -11.28
C ASP A 566 -15.69 -12.31 -10.59
N LYS A 567 -15.52 -11.22 -11.35
CA LYS A 567 -15.48 -9.83 -10.87
C LYS A 567 -16.37 -8.90 -11.69
N ARG A 568 -17.61 -9.33 -11.95
CA ARG A 568 -18.58 -8.62 -12.82
C ARG A 568 -18.67 -7.11 -12.57
N ASP A 569 -18.92 -6.69 -11.33
CA ASP A 569 -19.10 -5.26 -11.00
C ASP A 569 -17.82 -4.43 -11.23
N ALA A 570 -16.65 -4.99 -10.91
CA ALA A 570 -15.38 -4.30 -11.09
C ALA A 570 -15.01 -4.15 -12.57
N VAL A 571 -15.26 -5.20 -13.38
CA VAL A 571 -15.09 -5.13 -14.84
C VAL A 571 -16.06 -4.11 -15.46
N GLN A 572 -17.33 -4.08 -15.02
CA GLN A 572 -18.28 -3.09 -15.51
C GLN A 572 -17.81 -1.65 -15.23
N MET A 573 -17.30 -1.39 -14.02
CA MET A 573 -16.76 -0.07 -13.67
C MET A 573 -15.55 0.31 -14.54
N LEU A 574 -14.63 -0.64 -14.79
CA LEU A 574 -13.49 -0.43 -15.67
C LEU A 574 -13.92 -0.15 -17.11
N TRP A 575 -14.82 -0.96 -17.67
CA TRP A 575 -15.34 -0.77 -19.04
C TRP A 575 -16.10 0.55 -19.16
N SER A 576 -16.87 0.93 -18.14
CA SER A 576 -17.49 2.25 -18.06
C SER A 576 -16.47 3.39 -18.08
N ALA A 577 -15.32 3.23 -17.40
CA ALA A 577 -14.24 4.23 -17.41
C ALA A 577 -13.56 4.31 -18.78
N LEU A 578 -13.28 3.15 -19.40
CA LEU A 578 -12.73 3.03 -20.74
C LEU A 578 -13.59 3.76 -21.80
N LEU A 579 -14.91 3.61 -21.73
CA LEU A 579 -15.84 4.31 -22.62
C LEU A 579 -15.87 5.83 -22.38
N LYS A 580 -15.79 6.28 -21.12
CA LYS A 580 -15.82 7.72 -20.77
C LYS A 580 -14.56 8.47 -21.20
N GLU A 581 -13.41 7.82 -21.12
CA GLU A 581 -12.10 8.40 -21.48
C GLU A 581 -11.75 8.17 -22.97
N ASP A 582 -12.69 7.67 -23.78
CA ASP A 582 -12.50 7.32 -25.21
C ASP A 582 -11.29 6.40 -25.47
N LYS A 583 -11.04 5.46 -24.56
CA LYS A 583 -9.91 4.51 -24.60
C LYS A 583 -10.20 3.22 -25.37
N ILE A 584 -11.34 3.14 -26.05
CA ILE A 584 -11.75 2.00 -26.88
C ILE A 584 -12.06 2.50 -28.29
N TYR A 585 -11.63 1.77 -29.31
CA TYR A 585 -12.02 2.06 -30.68
C TYR A 585 -13.54 1.95 -30.87
N LEU A 586 -14.13 3.01 -31.44
CA LEU A 586 -15.56 3.08 -31.70
C LEU A 586 -15.99 2.06 -32.75
N SER A 587 -16.61 0.96 -32.31
CA SER A 587 -17.15 -0.07 -33.17
C SER A 587 -18.43 -0.70 -32.60
N TRP A 588 -19.33 -1.17 -33.47
CA TRP A 588 -20.47 -1.99 -33.05
C TRP A 588 -20.06 -3.27 -32.34
N LYS A 589 -18.87 -3.81 -32.65
CA LYS A 589 -18.33 -5.00 -31.97
C LYS A 589 -18.15 -4.72 -30.49
N ASN A 590 -17.41 -3.65 -30.13
CA ASN A 590 -17.16 -3.30 -28.73
C ASN A 590 -18.44 -2.93 -27.96
N ILE A 591 -19.40 -2.28 -28.63
CA ILE A 591 -20.73 -1.98 -28.04
C ILE A 591 -21.50 -3.27 -27.75
N TYR A 592 -21.50 -4.21 -28.71
CA TYR A 592 -22.18 -5.49 -28.57
C TYR A 592 -21.56 -6.32 -27.43
N GLU A 593 -20.24 -6.44 -27.37
CA GLU A 593 -19.54 -7.17 -26.30
C GLU A 593 -19.82 -6.57 -24.91
N TYR A 594 -19.86 -5.23 -24.79
CA TYR A 594 -20.30 -4.58 -23.54
C TYR A 594 -21.73 -4.98 -23.17
N TRP A 595 -22.65 -4.87 -24.14
CA TRP A 595 -24.06 -5.18 -23.91
C TRP A 595 -24.28 -6.65 -23.57
N GLU A 596 -23.55 -7.58 -24.20
CA GLU A 596 -23.70 -9.01 -23.95
C GLU A 596 -23.42 -9.34 -22.48
N GLN A 597 -22.43 -8.68 -21.87
CA GLN A 597 -22.03 -8.91 -20.48
C GLN A 597 -22.86 -8.10 -19.46
N PHE A 598 -23.20 -6.84 -19.76
CA PHE A 598 -23.76 -5.90 -18.78
C PHE A 598 -25.13 -5.31 -19.14
N LYS A 599 -25.62 -5.53 -20.36
CA LYS A 599 -26.79 -4.86 -20.95
C LYS A 599 -26.61 -3.34 -21.05
N PHE A 600 -27.60 -2.64 -21.59
CA PHE A 600 -27.54 -1.18 -21.70
C PHE A 600 -27.58 -0.54 -20.32
N ASP A 601 -26.55 0.23 -20.00
CA ASP A 601 -26.54 1.16 -18.89
C ASP A 601 -26.39 2.60 -19.38
N LYS A 602 -26.48 3.55 -18.46
CA LYS A 602 -26.40 4.97 -18.78
C LYS A 602 -25.09 5.35 -19.48
N VAL A 603 -23.97 4.71 -19.14
CA VAL A 603 -22.65 5.06 -19.69
C VAL A 603 -22.54 4.59 -21.14
N LEU A 604 -22.96 3.36 -21.43
CA LEU A 604 -22.99 2.86 -22.80
C LEU A 604 -23.93 3.67 -23.68
N LEU A 605 -25.11 4.05 -23.17
CA LEU A 605 -26.05 4.88 -23.91
C LEU A 605 -25.47 6.26 -24.22
N GLU A 606 -24.90 6.95 -23.23
CA GLU A 606 -24.22 8.25 -23.44
C GLU A 606 -23.07 8.13 -24.46
N TYR A 607 -22.31 7.03 -24.43
CA TYR A 607 -21.24 6.76 -25.40
C TYR A 607 -21.77 6.60 -26.83
N ILE A 608 -22.89 5.88 -27.01
CA ILE A 608 -23.57 5.71 -28.30
C ILE A 608 -24.16 7.05 -28.79
N GLU A 609 -24.82 7.80 -27.91
CA GLU A 609 -25.43 9.10 -28.21
C GLU A 609 -24.40 10.13 -28.70
N ASN A 610 -23.25 10.19 -28.02
CA ASN A 610 -22.17 11.11 -28.38
C ASN A 610 -21.49 10.74 -29.71
N ASN A 611 -21.61 9.49 -30.16
CA ASN A 611 -20.91 8.96 -31.34
C ASN A 611 -21.84 8.45 -32.45
N SER A 612 -23.14 8.76 -32.40
CA SER A 612 -24.15 8.26 -33.34
C SER A 612 -23.80 8.54 -34.81
N ASP A 613 -23.29 9.74 -35.11
CA ASP A 613 -22.90 10.13 -36.48
C ASP A 613 -21.79 9.24 -37.07
N LYS A 614 -20.88 8.72 -36.22
CA LYS A 614 -19.72 7.92 -36.63
C LYS A 614 -20.00 6.42 -36.64
N LEU A 615 -20.97 5.97 -35.85
CA LEU A 615 -21.44 4.57 -35.83
C LEU A 615 -22.27 4.25 -37.08
N LYS A 616 -22.92 5.27 -37.64
CA LYS A 616 -23.67 5.17 -38.88
C LYS A 616 -22.79 4.73 -40.05
N GLY A 617 -23.23 3.70 -40.76
CA GLY A 617 -22.57 3.12 -41.93
C GLY A 617 -21.53 2.05 -41.62
N GLN A 618 -21.35 1.69 -40.34
CA GLN A 618 -20.55 0.53 -39.94
C GLN A 618 -21.34 -0.77 -40.15
N SER A 619 -20.65 -1.91 -40.23
CA SER A 619 -21.32 -3.22 -40.35
C SER A 619 -22.05 -3.58 -39.05
N THR A 620 -23.30 -4.02 -39.19
CA THR A 620 -24.22 -4.45 -38.11
C THR A 620 -24.64 -5.92 -38.27
N ASP A 621 -23.98 -6.67 -39.16
CA ASP A 621 -24.42 -8.02 -39.60
C ASP A 621 -24.38 -9.09 -38.50
N PHE A 622 -23.65 -8.84 -37.42
CA PHE A 622 -23.46 -9.77 -36.30
C PHE A 622 -24.36 -9.46 -35.09
N LEU A 623 -25.13 -8.38 -35.13
CA LEU A 623 -26.04 -8.00 -34.05
C LEU A 623 -27.28 -8.90 -34.10
N ASP A 624 -27.63 -9.51 -32.97
CA ASP A 624 -28.81 -10.35 -32.85
C ASP A 624 -30.09 -9.54 -32.55
N ASP A 625 -31.24 -10.20 -32.69
CA ASP A 625 -32.54 -9.57 -32.44
C ASP A 625 -32.70 -9.17 -30.97
N ASP A 626 -32.03 -9.85 -30.03
CA ASP A 626 -32.05 -9.51 -28.60
C ASP A 626 -31.37 -8.16 -28.35
N PHE A 627 -30.19 -7.90 -28.95
CA PHE A 627 -29.49 -6.61 -28.87
C PHE A 627 -30.36 -5.49 -29.44
N ILE A 628 -30.92 -5.70 -30.62
CA ILE A 628 -31.72 -4.67 -31.30
C ILE A 628 -33.02 -4.41 -30.52
N GLY A 629 -33.65 -5.46 -29.99
CA GLY A 629 -34.83 -5.34 -29.14
C GLY A 629 -34.56 -4.54 -27.87
N ASP A 630 -33.47 -4.84 -27.17
CA ASP A 630 -33.02 -4.09 -25.99
C ASP A 630 -32.68 -2.63 -26.35
N PHE A 631 -32.07 -2.37 -27.52
CA PHE A 631 -31.77 -1.01 -27.98
C PHE A 631 -33.06 -0.22 -28.22
N ILE A 632 -34.07 -0.83 -28.80
CA ILE A 632 -35.39 -0.21 -29.03
C ILE A 632 -36.09 0.14 -27.72
N ALA A 633 -35.97 -0.74 -26.72
CA ALA A 633 -36.52 -0.55 -25.39
C ALA A 633 -35.67 0.38 -24.48
N SER A 634 -34.42 0.66 -24.84
CA SER A 634 -33.47 1.46 -24.03
C SER A 634 -33.87 2.93 -23.89
N GLU A 635 -33.23 3.73 -23.03
CA GLU A 635 -33.53 5.16 -22.89
C GLU A 635 -32.73 6.07 -23.85
N VAL A 636 -32.16 5.51 -24.94
CA VAL A 636 -31.38 6.29 -25.92
C VAL A 636 -32.13 7.52 -26.45
N ASP A 637 -31.42 8.63 -26.63
CA ASP A 637 -32.02 9.86 -27.10
C ASP A 637 -32.69 9.72 -28.49
N ASP A 638 -33.69 10.57 -28.75
CA ASP A 638 -34.50 10.50 -29.95
C ASP A 638 -33.73 10.75 -31.25
N ARG A 639 -32.57 11.42 -31.18
CA ARG A 639 -31.71 11.74 -32.33
C ARG A 639 -30.90 10.51 -32.71
N ALA A 640 -30.12 9.96 -31.79
CA ALA A 640 -29.31 8.76 -31.98
C ALA A 640 -30.20 7.58 -32.36
N PHE A 641 -31.37 7.44 -31.72
CA PHE A 641 -32.38 6.46 -32.11
C PHE A 641 -32.76 6.56 -33.60
N GLY A 642 -33.08 7.76 -34.08
CA GLY A 642 -33.49 7.96 -35.48
C GLY A 642 -32.36 7.80 -36.49
N GLU A 643 -31.11 8.11 -36.10
CA GLU A 643 -29.93 8.01 -36.95
C GLU A 643 -29.46 6.56 -37.15
N LEU A 644 -29.50 5.74 -36.08
CA LEU A 644 -28.93 4.39 -36.05
C LEU A 644 -29.95 3.28 -36.37
N LEU A 645 -31.21 3.44 -35.95
CA LEU A 645 -32.25 2.44 -36.15
C LEU A 645 -32.43 1.96 -37.61
N PRO A 646 -32.29 2.79 -38.66
CA PRO A 646 -32.40 2.32 -40.05
C PRO A 646 -31.39 1.22 -40.45
N GLU A 647 -30.28 1.11 -39.73
CA GLU A 647 -29.20 0.14 -39.98
C GLU A 647 -29.29 -1.12 -39.09
N LEU A 648 -30.07 -1.05 -38.02
CA LEU A 648 -30.30 -2.15 -37.09
C LEU A 648 -31.57 -2.90 -37.51
N ARG A 649 -31.46 -3.98 -38.28
CA ARG A 649 -32.64 -4.72 -38.76
C ARG A 649 -32.87 -5.99 -37.95
N MET A 650 -34.05 -6.10 -37.35
CA MET A 650 -34.50 -7.35 -36.72
C MET A 650 -35.05 -8.33 -37.76
N GLN A 651 -34.82 -9.63 -37.55
CA GLN A 651 -35.45 -10.68 -38.33
C GLN A 651 -36.87 -10.96 -37.81
N ASP A 652 -37.02 -11.15 -36.50
CA ASP A 652 -38.28 -11.42 -35.82
C ASP A 652 -38.58 -10.34 -34.78
N PHE A 653 -39.48 -9.41 -35.11
CA PHE A 653 -39.88 -8.35 -34.17
C PHE A 653 -40.62 -8.94 -32.96
N ASN A 654 -40.02 -8.82 -31.77
CA ASN A 654 -40.52 -9.39 -30.52
C ASN A 654 -40.64 -8.36 -29.37
N VAL A 655 -40.43 -7.07 -29.65
CA VAL A 655 -40.46 -6.01 -28.64
C VAL A 655 -41.90 -5.65 -28.26
N PRO A 656 -42.30 -5.72 -26.97
CA PRO A 656 -43.63 -5.30 -26.53
C PRO A 656 -43.87 -3.82 -26.80
N LEU A 657 -44.90 -3.48 -27.57
CA LEU A 657 -45.24 -2.09 -27.87
C LEU A 657 -45.64 -1.31 -26.60
N SER A 658 -46.21 -2.02 -25.62
CA SER A 658 -46.59 -1.46 -24.32
C SER A 658 -45.42 -0.95 -23.46
N SER A 659 -44.18 -1.36 -23.73
CA SER A 659 -42.99 -0.87 -23.03
C SER A 659 -42.42 0.42 -23.64
N LEU A 660 -42.91 0.83 -24.81
CA LEU A 660 -42.37 1.94 -25.60
C LEU A 660 -43.24 3.19 -25.49
N SER A 661 -42.64 4.36 -25.73
CA SER A 661 -43.39 5.61 -25.85
C SER A 661 -44.09 5.72 -27.21
N GLU A 662 -45.27 6.35 -27.26
CA GLU A 662 -46.02 6.56 -28.51
C GLU A 662 -45.16 7.19 -29.63
N HIS A 663 -44.27 8.12 -29.29
CA HIS A 663 -43.38 8.75 -30.25
C HIS A 663 -42.40 7.76 -30.91
N ARG A 664 -41.86 6.81 -30.14
CA ARG A 664 -40.96 5.78 -30.67
C ARG A 664 -41.69 4.74 -31.50
N VAL A 665 -42.86 4.29 -31.05
CA VAL A 665 -43.72 3.40 -31.83
C VAL A 665 -44.06 4.04 -33.19
N LEU A 666 -44.37 5.34 -33.21
CA LEU A 666 -44.61 6.07 -34.45
C LEU A 666 -43.39 6.08 -35.39
N LYS A 667 -42.17 6.28 -34.87
CA LYS A 667 -40.94 6.17 -35.67
C LYS A 667 -40.73 4.77 -36.24
N LEU A 668 -40.96 3.73 -35.45
CA LEU A 668 -40.87 2.32 -35.88
C LEU A 668 -41.87 2.01 -37.00
N ILE A 669 -43.10 2.54 -36.91
CA ILE A 669 -44.10 2.44 -37.97
C ILE A 669 -43.57 3.06 -39.27
N TYR A 670 -43.07 4.30 -39.22
CA TYR A 670 -42.59 5.00 -40.41
C TYR A 670 -41.39 4.32 -41.08
N LEU A 671 -40.52 3.68 -40.29
CA LEU A 671 -39.39 2.91 -40.80
C LEU A 671 -39.75 1.48 -41.25
N LYS A 672 -41.03 1.09 -41.15
CA LYS A 672 -41.54 -0.27 -41.43
C LYS A 672 -40.86 -1.36 -40.62
N PHE A 673 -40.57 -1.04 -39.36
CA PHE A 673 -39.89 -1.94 -38.46
C PHE A 673 -40.84 -2.96 -37.82
N ILE A 674 -42.07 -2.53 -37.53
CA ILE A 674 -43.12 -3.38 -36.94
C ILE A 674 -43.86 -4.08 -38.09
N PRO A 675 -43.82 -5.43 -38.17
CA PRO A 675 -44.60 -6.17 -39.16
C PRO A 675 -46.09 -6.07 -38.84
N PHE A 676 -46.91 -5.88 -39.87
CA PHE A 676 -48.37 -5.82 -39.71
C PHE A 676 -48.93 -7.24 -39.54
N THR A 677 -49.25 -7.60 -38.30
CA THR A 677 -49.85 -8.89 -37.92
C THR A 677 -51.01 -8.65 -36.95
N VAL A 678 -51.96 -9.58 -36.87
CA VAL A 678 -53.11 -9.46 -35.94
C VAL A 678 -52.66 -9.25 -34.48
N PRO A 679 -51.70 -10.03 -33.93
CA PRO A 679 -51.24 -9.81 -32.55
C PRO A 679 -50.60 -8.43 -32.32
N GLN A 680 -49.79 -7.94 -33.26
CA GLN A 680 -49.16 -6.62 -33.16
C GLN A 680 -50.19 -5.48 -33.27
N TYR A 681 -51.21 -5.66 -34.12
CA TYR A 681 -52.30 -4.70 -34.23
C TYR A 681 -53.15 -4.66 -32.95
N ASP A 682 -53.51 -5.83 -32.41
CA ASP A 682 -54.27 -5.93 -31.17
C ASP A 682 -53.50 -5.28 -30.00
N GLU A 683 -52.19 -5.56 -29.88
CA GLU A 683 -51.35 -4.90 -28.88
C GLU A 683 -51.32 -3.37 -29.09
N MET A 684 -51.19 -2.90 -30.33
CA MET A 684 -51.21 -1.46 -30.64
C MET A 684 -52.55 -0.81 -30.30
N GLN A 685 -53.65 -1.51 -30.51
CA GLN A 685 -54.99 -1.06 -30.13
C GLN A 685 -55.14 -0.92 -28.62
N ASP A 686 -54.52 -1.81 -27.84
CA ASP A 686 -54.55 -1.77 -26.39
C ASP A 686 -53.63 -0.68 -25.80
N CYS A 687 -52.39 -0.56 -26.31
CA CYS A 687 -51.38 0.32 -25.71
C CYS A 687 -51.35 1.74 -26.30
N CYS A 688 -51.59 1.90 -27.61
CA CYS A 688 -51.43 3.16 -28.34
C CYS A 688 -52.53 3.35 -29.41
N PRO A 689 -53.83 3.47 -29.04
CA PRO A 689 -54.93 3.51 -30.00
C PRO A 689 -54.83 4.59 -31.09
N ASN A 690 -54.16 5.71 -30.77
CA ASN A 690 -53.95 6.82 -31.70
C ASN A 690 -53.03 6.46 -32.88
N LEU A 691 -52.21 5.41 -32.73
CA LEU A 691 -51.24 4.96 -33.74
C LEU A 691 -51.80 3.88 -34.67
N CYS A 692 -52.99 3.34 -34.42
CA CYS A 692 -53.63 2.37 -35.30
C CYS A 692 -53.86 2.93 -36.71
N GLU A 693 -54.26 4.21 -36.82
CA GLU A 693 -54.44 4.90 -38.11
C GLU A 693 -53.13 4.97 -38.92
N PRO A 694 -52.03 5.57 -38.43
CA PRO A 694 -50.77 5.59 -39.17
C PRO A 694 -50.20 4.19 -39.41
N PHE A 695 -50.39 3.22 -38.50
CA PHE A 695 -49.91 1.85 -38.70
C PHE A 695 -50.56 1.16 -39.89
N ILE A 696 -51.89 1.30 -40.05
CA ILE A 696 -52.63 0.79 -41.21
C ILE A 696 -52.22 1.55 -42.48
N LEU A 697 -52.16 2.89 -42.42
CA LEU A 697 -51.83 3.72 -43.59
C LEU A 697 -50.42 3.45 -44.14
N TRP A 698 -49.47 3.05 -43.30
CA TRP A 698 -48.10 2.74 -43.73
C TRP A 698 -47.90 1.27 -44.17
N ASN A 699 -48.84 0.39 -43.81
CA ASN A 699 -48.80 -1.06 -44.08
C ASN A 699 -50.03 -1.58 -44.85
N GLN A 700 -50.63 -0.73 -45.69
CA GLN A 700 -51.93 -0.98 -46.31
C GLN A 700 -52.05 -2.35 -46.99
N ARG A 701 -51.05 -2.79 -47.75
CA ARG A 701 -51.08 -4.10 -48.42
C ARG A 701 -51.21 -5.27 -47.45
N ALA A 702 -50.44 -5.27 -46.36
CA ALA A 702 -50.49 -6.34 -45.36
C ALA A 702 -51.79 -6.28 -44.55
N PHE A 703 -52.29 -5.07 -44.28
CA PHE A 703 -53.61 -4.88 -43.67
C PHE A 703 -54.73 -5.47 -44.55
N ARG A 704 -54.70 -5.25 -45.87
CA ARG A 704 -55.67 -5.81 -46.82
C ARG A 704 -55.75 -7.35 -46.75
N GLU A 705 -54.59 -8.01 -46.64
CA GLU A 705 -54.53 -9.48 -46.52
C GLU A 705 -55.14 -10.00 -45.20
N LEU A 706 -55.15 -9.19 -44.15
CA LEU A 706 -55.61 -9.55 -42.79
C LEU A 706 -56.91 -8.86 -42.36
N ILE A 707 -57.57 -8.13 -43.27
CA ILE A 707 -58.69 -7.24 -42.93
C ILE A 707 -59.85 -7.95 -42.22
N ASN A 708 -60.11 -9.22 -42.54
CA ASN A 708 -61.21 -9.98 -41.91
C ASN A 708 -60.91 -10.40 -40.46
N ASP A 709 -59.64 -10.40 -40.07
CA ASP A 709 -59.19 -10.83 -38.75
C ASP A 709 -58.92 -9.66 -37.79
N VAL A 710 -59.06 -8.43 -38.29
CA VAL A 710 -58.80 -7.18 -37.54
C VAL A 710 -60.11 -6.52 -37.12
N SER A 711 -60.15 -5.91 -35.93
CA SER A 711 -61.30 -5.14 -35.45
C SER A 711 -61.03 -3.63 -35.54
N LEU A 712 -61.92 -2.89 -36.22
CA LEU A 712 -61.83 -1.45 -36.37
C LEU A 712 -62.99 -0.75 -35.66
N THR A 713 -62.71 0.39 -35.02
CA THR A 713 -63.77 1.27 -34.48
C THR A 713 -64.39 2.11 -35.59
N SER A 714 -65.66 2.50 -35.46
CA SER A 714 -66.35 3.30 -36.47
C SER A 714 -65.64 4.64 -36.78
N GLN A 715 -64.98 5.23 -35.78
CA GLN A 715 -64.18 6.45 -35.97
C GLN A 715 -62.91 6.20 -36.81
N LEU A 716 -62.21 5.09 -36.55
CA LEU A 716 -61.02 4.72 -37.31
C LEU A 716 -61.37 4.36 -38.76
N ILE A 717 -62.48 3.65 -38.98
CA ILE A 717 -63.02 3.36 -40.32
C ILE A 717 -63.26 4.66 -41.08
N GLU A 718 -63.95 5.62 -40.46
CA GLU A 718 -64.21 6.92 -41.08
C GLU A 718 -62.91 7.66 -41.42
N ASN A 719 -61.93 7.69 -40.52
CA ASN A 719 -60.65 8.35 -40.76
C ASN A 719 -59.89 7.70 -41.94
N LEU A 720 -59.80 6.37 -41.99
CA LEU A 720 -59.09 5.63 -43.03
C LEU A 720 -59.74 5.78 -44.41
N VAL A 721 -61.07 5.79 -44.49
CA VAL A 721 -61.80 5.97 -45.76
C VAL A 721 -61.63 7.39 -46.30
N LEU A 722 -61.66 8.39 -45.41
CA LEU A 722 -61.56 9.80 -45.79
C LEU A 722 -60.10 10.27 -45.96
N SER A 723 -59.13 9.52 -45.45
CA SER A 723 -57.70 9.85 -45.55
C SER A 723 -57.25 9.94 -47.01
N LYS A 724 -56.41 10.93 -47.30
CA LYS A 724 -55.80 11.10 -48.62
C LYS A 724 -54.67 10.10 -48.88
N ASP A 725 -54.04 9.61 -47.81
CA ASP A 725 -52.90 8.70 -47.88
C ASP A 725 -53.35 7.23 -48.02
N SER A 726 -54.64 6.96 -47.82
CA SER A 726 -55.26 5.65 -48.05
C SER A 726 -55.48 5.39 -49.55
N GLU A 727 -54.93 4.27 -50.04
CA GLU A 727 -55.08 3.78 -51.41
C GLU A 727 -56.55 3.43 -51.69
N ASN A 728 -56.98 3.65 -52.94
CA ASN A 728 -58.36 3.35 -53.33
C ASN A 728 -58.74 1.88 -53.12
N GLU A 729 -57.79 0.95 -53.30
CA GLU A 729 -58.00 -0.49 -53.04
C GLU A 729 -58.31 -0.74 -51.56
N THR A 730 -57.51 -0.17 -50.66
CA THR A 730 -57.73 -0.27 -49.20
C THR A 730 -59.08 0.30 -48.80
N LYS A 731 -59.48 1.43 -49.38
CA LYS A 731 -60.79 2.05 -49.13
C LYS A 731 -61.93 1.13 -49.55
N ILE A 732 -61.84 0.52 -50.74
CA ILE A 732 -62.85 -0.42 -51.24
C ILE A 732 -63.00 -1.59 -50.29
N GLU A 733 -61.89 -2.19 -49.85
CA GLU A 733 -61.93 -3.32 -48.93
C GLU A 733 -62.51 -2.95 -47.57
N ILE A 734 -62.11 -1.81 -46.97
CA ILE A 734 -62.69 -1.33 -45.71
C ILE A 734 -64.21 -1.11 -45.84
N ILE A 735 -64.64 -0.46 -46.93
CA ILE A 735 -66.06 -0.20 -47.19
C ILE A 735 -66.82 -1.51 -47.39
N ASN A 736 -66.25 -2.47 -48.13
CA ASN A 736 -66.90 -3.74 -48.39
C ASN A 736 -66.98 -4.67 -47.16
N THR A 737 -65.97 -4.62 -46.29
CA THR A 737 -65.93 -5.46 -45.07
C THR A 737 -66.75 -4.87 -43.92
N TYR A 738 -66.64 -3.56 -43.65
CA TYR A 738 -67.26 -2.95 -42.46
C TYR A 738 -68.38 -1.95 -42.76
N GLY A 739 -68.54 -1.52 -44.02
CA GLY A 739 -69.41 -0.41 -44.38
C GLY A 739 -70.89 -0.64 -44.08
N ALA A 740 -71.39 -1.87 -44.18
CA ALA A 740 -72.80 -2.17 -43.90
C ALA A 740 -73.16 -1.94 -42.42
N GLU A 741 -72.27 -2.28 -41.48
CA GLU A 741 -72.53 -2.22 -40.04
C GLU A 741 -72.04 -0.91 -39.40
N SER A 742 -70.98 -0.30 -39.93
CA SER A 742 -70.31 0.88 -39.36
C SER A 742 -70.44 2.14 -40.22
N MET A 743 -71.48 2.24 -41.05
CA MET A 743 -71.72 3.41 -41.90
C MET A 743 -71.89 4.69 -41.08
N THR A 744 -71.15 5.74 -41.44
CA THR A 744 -71.34 7.08 -40.90
C THR A 744 -71.84 8.04 -41.97
N GLN A 745 -72.42 9.16 -41.55
CA GLN A 745 -72.85 10.21 -42.48
C GLN A 745 -71.69 10.67 -43.38
N ARG A 746 -70.46 10.82 -42.86
CA ARG A 746 -69.32 11.30 -43.65
C ARG A 746 -68.85 10.28 -44.67
N ILE A 747 -68.88 8.98 -44.36
CA ILE A 747 -68.59 7.90 -45.33
C ILE A 747 -69.65 7.89 -46.43
N ALA A 748 -70.94 7.97 -46.08
CA ALA A 748 -72.03 8.00 -47.05
C ALA A 748 -71.93 9.22 -48.00
N GLU A 749 -71.54 10.38 -47.47
CA GLU A 749 -71.26 11.57 -48.27
C GLU A 749 -70.05 11.39 -49.19
N TYR A 750 -69.03 10.66 -48.74
CA TYR A 750 -67.87 10.32 -49.56
C TYR A 750 -68.24 9.40 -50.73
N LEU A 751 -69.12 8.41 -50.51
CA LEU A 751 -69.68 7.56 -51.56
C LEU A 751 -70.49 8.35 -52.61
N CYS A 752 -71.05 9.50 -52.25
CA CYS A 752 -71.73 10.38 -53.21
C CYS A 752 -70.74 11.15 -54.11
N ALA A 753 -69.48 11.29 -53.68
CA ALA A 753 -68.46 12.07 -54.38
C ALA A 753 -67.47 11.19 -55.16
N ALA A 754 -67.21 9.98 -54.68
CA ALA A 754 -66.30 9.01 -55.27
C ALA A 754 -67.02 7.68 -55.53
N ARG A 755 -66.82 7.12 -56.72
CA ARG A 755 -67.44 5.86 -57.14
C ARG A 755 -66.56 4.68 -56.75
N PHE A 756 -67.12 3.78 -55.95
CA PHE A 756 -66.52 2.50 -55.57
C PHE A 756 -67.40 1.34 -56.06
N ASP A 757 -66.90 0.11 -56.01
CA ASP A 757 -67.75 -1.07 -56.23
C ASP A 757 -68.24 -1.55 -54.86
N ILE A 758 -69.54 -1.39 -54.58
CA ILE A 758 -70.17 -1.67 -53.29
C ILE A 758 -71.31 -2.67 -53.42
N SER A 759 -71.63 -3.37 -52.33
CA SER A 759 -72.80 -4.26 -52.24
C SER A 759 -74.10 -3.48 -51.99
N GLN A 760 -75.25 -4.13 -52.24
CA GLN A 760 -76.57 -3.54 -51.97
C GLN A 760 -76.74 -3.17 -50.48
N GLU A 761 -76.21 -3.99 -49.57
CA GLU A 761 -76.29 -3.74 -48.12
C GLU A 761 -75.57 -2.45 -47.72
N ILE A 762 -74.43 -2.15 -48.34
CA ILE A 762 -73.67 -0.91 -48.10
C ILE A 762 -74.40 0.30 -48.69
N PHE A 763 -75.02 0.14 -49.87
CA PHE A 763 -75.85 1.18 -50.46
C PHE A 763 -77.02 1.54 -49.54
N ASP A 764 -77.73 0.53 -49.02
CA ASP A 764 -78.87 0.74 -48.12
C ASP A 764 -78.41 1.37 -46.79
N ALA A 765 -77.27 0.94 -46.24
CA ALA A 765 -76.67 1.55 -45.06
C ALA A 765 -76.32 3.03 -45.28
N ALA A 766 -75.70 3.37 -46.43
CA ALA A 766 -75.38 4.74 -46.80
C ALA A 766 -76.65 5.58 -47.04
N TRP A 767 -77.66 5.00 -47.69
CA TRP A 767 -78.95 5.63 -47.96
C TRP A 767 -79.62 6.15 -46.69
N ASN A 768 -79.61 5.33 -45.63
CA ASN A 768 -80.23 5.64 -44.35
C ASN A 768 -79.48 6.73 -43.56
N MET A 769 -78.23 7.04 -43.89
CA MET A 769 -77.42 8.06 -43.23
C MET A 769 -77.48 9.44 -43.92
N LEU A 770 -78.12 9.54 -45.08
CA LEU A 770 -78.13 10.75 -45.92
C LEU A 770 -79.45 11.51 -45.88
N ASP A 771 -79.39 12.81 -46.11
CA ASP A 771 -80.58 13.63 -46.41
C ASP A 771 -81.10 13.39 -47.84
N ILE A 772 -82.34 13.80 -48.10
CA ILE A 772 -83.04 13.58 -49.39
C ILE A 772 -82.22 14.08 -50.60
N HIS A 773 -81.52 15.21 -50.48
CA HIS A 773 -80.75 15.76 -51.59
C HIS A 773 -79.46 14.96 -51.86
N LYS A 774 -78.85 14.37 -50.83
CA LYS A 774 -77.67 13.50 -50.99
C LYS A 774 -78.06 12.07 -51.35
N GLN A 775 -79.21 11.57 -50.90
CA GLN A 775 -79.80 10.31 -51.36
C GLN A 775 -80.00 10.31 -52.88
N GLU A 776 -80.54 11.39 -53.45
CA GLU A 776 -80.69 11.53 -54.90
C GLU A 776 -79.33 11.40 -55.62
N LYS A 777 -78.28 12.03 -55.09
CA LYS A 777 -76.92 11.91 -55.62
C LYS A 777 -76.37 10.50 -55.52
N LEU A 778 -76.57 9.81 -54.39
CA LEU A 778 -76.14 8.44 -54.19
C LEU A 778 -76.83 7.50 -55.18
N MET A 779 -78.14 7.64 -55.37
CA MET A 779 -78.93 6.88 -56.36
C MET A 779 -78.32 7.01 -57.75
N PHE A 780 -78.02 8.24 -58.21
CA PHE A 780 -77.44 8.44 -59.53
C PHE A 780 -75.99 7.96 -59.66
N MET A 781 -75.22 8.00 -58.57
CA MET A 781 -73.85 7.49 -58.54
C MET A 781 -73.81 5.97 -58.74
N TYR A 782 -74.71 5.25 -58.05
CA TYR A 782 -74.78 3.80 -58.04
C TYR A 782 -75.90 3.20 -58.90
N LEU A 783 -76.54 4.03 -59.73
CA LEU A 783 -77.72 3.67 -60.54
C LEU A 783 -77.62 2.34 -61.30
N ALA A 784 -76.42 2.00 -61.79
CA ALA A 784 -76.18 0.77 -62.55
C ALA A 784 -76.32 -0.51 -61.72
N MET A 785 -76.20 -0.45 -60.39
CA MET A 785 -76.32 -1.61 -59.50
C MET A 785 -77.76 -1.89 -59.05
N LEU A 786 -78.61 -0.85 -59.03
CA LEU A 786 -79.97 -0.93 -58.50
C LEU A 786 -80.86 -1.76 -59.43
N ASP A 787 -81.60 -2.70 -58.87
CA ASP A 787 -82.65 -3.46 -59.54
C ASP A 787 -83.99 -2.72 -59.48
N ASP A 788 -85.05 -3.34 -60.00
CA ASP A 788 -86.37 -2.71 -60.03
C ASP A 788 -86.95 -2.51 -58.62
N LYS A 789 -86.72 -3.44 -57.68
CA LYS A 789 -87.18 -3.31 -56.29
C LYS A 789 -86.45 -2.20 -55.53
N SER A 790 -85.12 -2.14 -55.62
CA SER A 790 -84.31 -1.09 -54.97
C SER A 790 -84.64 0.29 -55.53
N LEU A 791 -84.88 0.42 -56.84
CA LEU A 791 -85.32 1.68 -57.45
C LEU A 791 -86.70 2.12 -56.95
N ALA A 792 -87.64 1.18 -56.80
CA ALA A 792 -88.96 1.48 -56.23
C ALA A 792 -88.84 2.04 -54.80
N SER A 793 -87.98 1.43 -53.96
CA SER A 793 -87.70 1.93 -52.62
C SER A 793 -87.08 3.32 -52.64
N CYS A 794 -86.08 3.55 -53.50
CA CYS A 794 -85.45 4.87 -53.66
C CYS A 794 -86.46 5.96 -54.05
N PHE A 795 -87.37 5.67 -54.98
CA PHE A 795 -88.39 6.63 -55.42
C PHE A 795 -89.43 6.92 -54.34
N SER A 796 -89.78 5.91 -53.53
CA SER A 796 -90.67 6.07 -52.39
C SER A 796 -90.09 7.03 -51.36
N ASP A 797 -88.79 6.91 -51.06
CA ASP A 797 -88.11 7.73 -50.05
C ASP A 797 -87.83 9.16 -50.55
N LEU A 798 -87.42 9.33 -51.82
CA LEU A 798 -87.11 10.66 -52.39
C LEU A 798 -88.35 11.54 -52.60
N GLY A 799 -89.49 10.93 -52.98
CA GLY A 799 -90.72 11.65 -53.29
C GLY A 799 -90.58 12.69 -54.42
N GLY A 800 -91.43 13.72 -54.40
CA GLY A 800 -91.34 14.84 -55.35
C GLY A 800 -91.49 14.43 -56.83
N ASP A 801 -90.51 14.81 -57.66
CA ASP A 801 -90.47 14.49 -59.10
C ASP A 801 -90.39 12.96 -59.38
N TYR A 802 -90.08 12.14 -58.37
CA TYR A 802 -90.00 10.67 -58.46
C TYR A 802 -91.24 9.94 -57.90
N ALA A 803 -92.15 10.62 -57.19
CA ALA A 803 -93.27 9.98 -56.49
C ALA A 803 -94.20 9.19 -57.44
N ASP A 804 -94.38 9.69 -58.67
CA ASP A 804 -95.21 9.05 -59.70
C ASP A 804 -94.59 7.72 -60.20
N PHE A 805 -93.30 7.44 -59.95
CA PHE A 805 -92.68 6.17 -60.33
C PHE A 805 -93.02 5.00 -59.40
N VAL A 806 -93.53 5.28 -58.19
CA VAL A 806 -93.82 4.26 -57.16
C VAL A 806 -95.08 3.42 -57.50
N ASP A 807 -96.07 3.99 -58.20
CA ASP A 807 -97.32 3.29 -58.55
C ASP A 807 -97.16 2.31 -59.73
N ARG A 808 -96.91 1.03 -59.43
CA ARG A 808 -96.80 -0.02 -60.46
C ARG A 808 -98.08 -0.85 -60.64
N ILE A 809 -99.23 -0.42 -60.07
CA ILE A 809 -100.50 -1.19 -60.15
C ILE A 809 -101.06 -1.19 -61.58
N SER A 810 -100.82 -0.11 -62.32
CA SER A 810 -101.29 0.01 -63.70
C SER A 810 -100.27 0.73 -64.57
N ARG A 811 -100.23 0.35 -65.86
CA ARG A 811 -99.38 0.99 -66.85
C ARG A 811 -99.83 2.43 -67.06
N HIS A 812 -99.00 3.37 -66.62
CA HIS A 812 -99.28 4.79 -66.75
C HIS A 812 -98.01 5.56 -67.16
N LYS A 813 -98.18 6.86 -67.42
CA LYS A 813 -97.14 7.72 -67.99
C LYS A 813 -96.61 8.70 -66.94
N VAL A 814 -95.30 8.75 -66.76
CA VAL A 814 -94.61 9.65 -65.83
C VAL A 814 -93.68 10.58 -66.60
N GLU A 815 -93.54 11.83 -66.15
CA GLU A 815 -92.69 12.84 -66.79
C GLU A 815 -91.54 13.26 -65.86
N LEU A 816 -90.30 13.20 -66.35
CA LEU A 816 -89.10 13.74 -65.70
C LEU A 816 -88.57 14.94 -66.46
N LYS A 817 -88.02 15.94 -65.77
CA LYS A 817 -87.29 17.04 -66.45
C LYS A 817 -86.09 16.48 -67.22
N CYS A 818 -85.84 17.00 -68.41
CA CYS A 818 -84.74 16.54 -69.24
C CYS A 818 -83.40 17.01 -68.67
N SER A 819 -82.62 16.07 -68.13
CA SER A 819 -81.26 16.24 -67.63
C SER A 819 -80.45 14.99 -67.98
N ASP A 820 -79.12 15.09 -68.00
CA ASP A 820 -78.28 13.94 -68.32
C ASP A 820 -78.39 12.81 -67.27
N ASN A 821 -78.61 13.16 -66.00
CA ASN A 821 -78.91 12.19 -64.94
C ASN A 821 -80.25 11.47 -65.18
N ASN A 822 -81.32 12.21 -65.51
CA ASN A 822 -82.63 11.62 -65.77
C ASN A 822 -82.63 10.77 -67.05
N ARG A 823 -81.82 11.10 -68.07
CA ARG A 823 -81.61 10.24 -69.24
C ARG A 823 -80.98 8.90 -68.85
N ARG A 824 -79.95 8.92 -68.01
CA ARG A 824 -79.31 7.70 -67.48
C ARG A 824 -80.29 6.87 -66.65
N LEU A 825 -81.09 7.50 -65.79
CA LEU A 825 -82.14 6.84 -65.00
C LEU A 825 -83.16 6.14 -65.87
N VAL A 826 -83.70 6.83 -66.86
CA VAL A 826 -84.71 6.27 -67.77
C VAL A 826 -84.15 5.13 -68.62
N GLN A 827 -82.90 5.24 -69.03
CA GLN A 827 -82.20 4.14 -69.70
C GLN A 827 -82.08 2.92 -68.78
N ARG A 828 -81.63 3.10 -67.52
CA ARG A 828 -81.54 2.02 -66.55
C ARG A 828 -82.91 1.40 -66.25
N LEU A 829 -83.95 2.22 -66.06
CA LEU A 829 -85.32 1.76 -65.84
C LEU A 829 -85.83 0.88 -66.99
N LYS A 830 -85.38 1.13 -68.23
CA LYS A 830 -85.70 0.26 -69.36
C LYS A 830 -84.90 -1.04 -69.33
N GLU A 831 -83.64 -1.00 -68.91
CA GLU A 831 -82.77 -2.18 -68.80
C GLU A 831 -83.23 -3.16 -67.71
N VAL A 832 -83.74 -2.66 -66.58
CA VAL A 832 -84.30 -3.49 -65.49
C VAL A 832 -85.80 -3.78 -65.67
N ASP A 833 -86.36 -3.52 -66.86
CA ASP A 833 -87.77 -3.79 -67.18
C ASP A 833 -88.80 -3.02 -66.31
N TYR A 834 -88.39 -1.94 -65.64
CA TYR A 834 -89.27 -1.06 -64.84
C TYR A 834 -90.23 -0.25 -65.73
N ILE A 835 -89.77 0.10 -66.95
CA ILE A 835 -90.57 0.82 -67.95
C ILE A 835 -90.61 0.07 -69.27
N THR A 836 -91.72 0.22 -70.00
CA THR A 836 -91.91 -0.40 -71.32
C THR A 836 -91.26 0.40 -72.46
N SER A 837 -91.23 1.73 -72.35
CA SER A 837 -90.66 2.65 -73.35
C SER A 837 -90.53 4.08 -72.81
N TYR A 838 -89.74 4.93 -73.47
CA TYR A 838 -89.64 6.36 -73.16
C TYR A 838 -89.42 7.22 -74.43
N SER A 839 -89.79 8.50 -74.35
CA SER A 839 -89.59 9.51 -75.42
C SER A 839 -89.34 10.92 -74.87
N GLU A 840 -88.48 11.71 -75.51
CA GLU A 840 -88.27 13.13 -75.17
C GLU A 840 -89.28 14.05 -75.87
N GLY A 841 -89.86 15.00 -75.13
CA GLY A 841 -90.88 15.93 -75.65
C GLY A 841 -91.13 17.15 -74.76
N LYS A 842 -92.21 17.90 -75.03
CA LYS A 842 -92.69 18.98 -74.14
C LYS A 842 -93.63 18.40 -73.07
N SER A 843 -93.62 18.97 -71.87
CA SER A 843 -94.46 18.50 -70.75
C SER A 843 -95.94 18.55 -71.11
N ALA A 844 -96.67 17.49 -70.75
CA ALA A 844 -98.13 17.42 -70.90
C ALA A 844 -98.89 17.84 -69.63
N LYS A 845 -98.19 18.06 -68.50
CA LYS A 845 -98.79 18.47 -67.21
C LYS A 845 -99.18 19.96 -67.25
N LYS A 846 -100.47 20.26 -67.04
CA LYS A 846 -100.99 21.63 -66.85
C LYS A 846 -101.14 21.92 -65.35
N GLY A 847 -100.13 22.53 -64.74
CA GLY A 847 -100.11 22.88 -63.31
C GLY A 847 -99.40 24.22 -63.05
N LYS A 848 -99.81 24.93 -61.99
CA LYS A 848 -99.66 26.39 -61.79
C LYS A 848 -98.23 26.96 -61.55
N ASP A 849 -97.19 26.13 -61.57
CA ASP A 849 -95.78 26.57 -61.36
C ASP A 849 -94.77 25.79 -62.23
N ILE A 850 -95.13 25.47 -63.49
CA ILE A 850 -94.22 24.77 -64.41
C ILE A 850 -94.05 25.60 -65.69
N ASP A 851 -92.80 25.96 -66.00
CA ASP A 851 -92.37 26.70 -67.18
C ASP A 851 -92.69 25.89 -68.47
N GLN A 852 -93.51 26.44 -69.37
CA GLN A 852 -94.08 25.73 -70.55
C GLN A 852 -93.07 25.38 -71.65
N ASP A 853 -91.81 25.81 -71.52
CA ASP A 853 -90.72 25.46 -72.44
C ASP A 853 -89.71 24.45 -71.87
N CYS A 854 -90.00 23.86 -70.71
CA CYS A 854 -89.14 22.83 -70.14
C CYS A 854 -89.27 21.49 -70.91
N LYS A 855 -88.16 21.02 -71.52
CA LYS A 855 -88.09 19.69 -72.14
C LYS A 855 -88.22 18.61 -71.05
N VAL A 856 -89.02 17.58 -71.30
CA VAL A 856 -89.21 16.44 -70.39
C VAL A 856 -89.01 15.11 -71.09
N ILE A 857 -88.67 14.09 -70.31
CA ILE A 857 -88.61 12.69 -70.71
C ILE A 857 -89.90 12.03 -70.21
N GLN A 858 -90.64 11.42 -71.13
CA GLN A 858 -91.90 10.75 -70.85
C GLN A 858 -91.69 9.24 -70.80
N CYS A 859 -92.00 8.61 -69.67
CA CYS A 859 -91.72 7.20 -69.38
C CYS A 859 -93.03 6.43 -69.18
N TRP A 860 -93.13 5.22 -69.75
CA TRP A 860 -94.29 4.34 -69.55
C TRP A 860 -93.97 3.25 -68.53
N ILE A 861 -94.45 3.42 -67.29
CA ILE A 861 -94.26 2.47 -66.19
C ILE A 861 -94.87 1.11 -66.54
N LYS A 862 -94.12 0.02 -66.34
CA LYS A 862 -94.61 -1.36 -66.51
C LYS A 862 -95.39 -1.74 -65.25
N ALA A 863 -96.57 -2.33 -65.42
CA ALA A 863 -97.33 -2.86 -64.29
C ALA A 863 -96.63 -4.09 -63.71
N GLU A 864 -96.49 -4.17 -62.38
CA GLU A 864 -96.07 -5.40 -61.69
C GLU A 864 -97.25 -6.38 -61.64
N GLU A 865 -96.97 -7.67 -61.85
CA GLU A 865 -97.95 -8.76 -61.65
C GLU A 865 -97.92 -9.27 -60.20
#